data_AF-A0A2V3UH54-F1
#
_entry.id   AF-A0A2V3UH54-F1
#
_cell.length_a   1.000
_cell.length_b   1.000
_cell.length_c   1.000
_cell.angle_alpha   90.00
_cell.angle_beta   90.00
_cell.angle_gamma   90.00
#
_symmetry.space_group_name_H-M   'P 1'
#
loop_
_entity.id
_entity.type
_entity.pdbx_description
1 polymer ?
#
loop_
_entity_poly.entity_id
_entity_poly.type
_entity_poly.pdbx_seq_one_letter_code
_entity_poly.pdbx_strand_id
1 'polypeptide(L)'
;MTTALAGSTFLDFIGDNTGATGTPESAFGLTSTTALAGDTTITLALVLNRANDASGLLGADWGTRQTAILQGLADGTLFKTYGASDETWAAVTAVLAGAGITPMENSADYVTGQESRTVWLTLTVDQFNALFNVTLMLANAGKYEGLVYWDGELSVADELAGSIAGLYLAPITSNADATLGATPPVVPVNTTAETPAQGPQSPGNASSAHNDYTPNVIAAGYGAPSQSGILPPGTATGTIGLIEPGIGGAMPAGASDLPTALASYLASIGVNATPTVYYADQGTYGTGHGERDLDIGIVSAVTPTSAVALYAQNAVFQAWLSAVWDDTASPEAISASYELGTPPVAGSIFANAYTSLFEDLALHGISGFQSSGDRGTNAHTGNGIANIKNVSVSPYLTVVGGTSSSDANSAPHDTTLDNYVQSLGNGDLTTLVTAIRSGYQGLSSSTWLETVWNEATLTGTTMTSYVTNGISTGGVDTGQAMPGYQTDAGLGGVIVTADGVSGRGSPDVSANAGGNLFYTVPTGDYSTTIGNGGTSASTPLWAAFTAQLNGVFAALDLPRLGYYNDLLYTASLIAPAAFNDVVLGNNASSFVEDRNGPLEFSEESAGGPQQYVDGYATGVGYSAGDGYDLTTGLGTPNGPILTQALAMIATNQLASKSLPEVLVADGGDWSAGSTGRLILQAQTSSVLSIDVGGTVTATSGEAQAAFAWDSYLAQAFLKPAFDSDIIIGFDGQSQGSSIGVSVAAGAAVDVMEGGTSLDTAGATLTSPYGFVNYGGTGEDTEAVLARPVAIAQSSVDDGQALVRLRQVTQDDVSISFYRVDDLDGSINGIAVGAAGYAEAVASRLYATTTGLTSIDGPGYGGYAEALITGVGSGDIVAAVLTTDGNAFYAFDQANESVNGNSVNHLWNYGANTWGFEATYGGGDRDFNDLVYQIDFVQAKGTGVLTTGDVTGVAGELYGLYQLAVDRQPDSAGMGYWMAVEEATSLLSVAENMMGTSEFQANYTPGESNTDFVTRLYDYGLNRAPDQAGLDYWVNALDNGMSQAQLLVEFASSAERFALQGPYTQYGIAYQPFDLA
;
A
#
# COMPACT_ATOMS: atom_id res chain seq x y z
N MET A 1 -7.01 51.62 2.65
CA MET A 1 -5.96 51.31 1.66
C MET A 1 -6.16 49.85 1.29
N THR A 2 -5.60 49.39 0.17
CA THR A 2 -5.77 48.00 -0.28
C THR A 2 -4.39 47.37 -0.44
N THR A 3 -4.31 46.10 -0.10
CA THR A 3 -3.10 45.28 -0.21
C THR A 3 -3.36 44.15 -1.19
N ALA A 4 -2.41 43.95 -2.12
CA ALA A 4 -2.48 42.86 -3.09
C ALA A 4 -2.28 41.50 -2.39
N LEU A 5 -3.06 40.53 -2.82
CA LEU A 5 -2.88 39.13 -2.46
C LEU A 5 -1.85 38.54 -3.43
N ALA A 6 -0.69 38.12 -2.94
CA ALA A 6 0.37 37.59 -3.79
C ALA A 6 -0.09 36.31 -4.52
N GLY A 7 0.30 36.16 -5.78
CA GLY A 7 -0.03 34.96 -6.59
C GLY A 7 -1.54 34.81 -6.82
N SER A 8 -2.24 35.93 -7.05
CA SER A 8 -3.69 35.96 -7.25
C SER A 8 -4.11 36.46 -8.63
N THR A 9 -3.21 36.44 -9.62
CA THR A 9 -3.58 36.77 -11.00
C THR A 9 -4.46 35.68 -11.60
N PHE A 10 -5.20 35.99 -12.66
CA PHE A 10 -5.97 34.96 -13.37
C PHE A 10 -5.08 33.86 -13.95
N LEU A 11 -3.85 34.18 -14.34
CA LEU A 11 -2.89 33.17 -14.82
C LEU A 11 -2.42 32.25 -13.69
N ASP A 12 -2.31 32.76 -12.45
CA ASP A 12 -2.02 31.92 -11.28
C ASP A 12 -3.16 30.95 -10.97
N PHE A 13 -4.41 31.35 -11.24
CA PHE A 13 -5.60 30.50 -11.05
C PHE A 13 -5.73 29.40 -12.11
N ILE A 14 -5.38 29.71 -13.36
CA ILE A 14 -5.84 28.93 -14.53
C ILE A 14 -4.90 27.80 -14.97
N GLY A 15 -3.67 27.71 -14.44
CA GLY A 15 -2.81 26.59 -14.83
C GLY A 15 -1.33 26.70 -14.48
N ASP A 16 -0.85 25.74 -13.72
CA ASP A 16 0.57 25.42 -13.56
C ASP A 16 1.18 24.82 -14.85
N ASN A 17 2.49 25.02 -15.07
CA ASN A 17 3.25 24.47 -16.21
C ASN A 17 2.71 24.79 -17.62
N THR A 18 1.93 25.85 -17.76
CA THR A 18 1.39 26.30 -19.05
C THR A 18 2.39 27.10 -19.88
N GLY A 19 3.37 27.74 -19.22
CA GLY A 19 4.29 28.69 -19.83
C GLY A 19 3.63 30.02 -20.26
N ALA A 20 2.35 30.22 -19.93
CA ALA A 20 1.63 31.46 -20.21
C ALA A 20 2.17 32.62 -19.37
N THR A 21 2.42 33.77 -19.99
CA THR A 21 2.92 34.98 -19.31
C THR A 21 2.23 36.24 -19.82
N GLY A 22 2.34 37.33 -19.07
CA GLY A 22 1.76 38.63 -19.42
C GLY A 22 0.31 38.78 -18.94
N THR A 23 -0.50 39.52 -19.70
CA THR A 23 -1.94 39.70 -19.40
C THR A 23 -2.75 38.50 -19.89
N PRO A 24 -3.92 38.19 -19.28
CA PRO A 24 -4.82 37.17 -19.80
C PRO A 24 -5.19 37.38 -21.27
N GLU A 25 -5.43 38.62 -21.70
CA GLU A 25 -5.73 38.94 -23.10
C GLU A 25 -4.61 38.53 -24.04
N SER A 26 -3.35 38.81 -23.68
CA SER A 26 -2.20 38.40 -24.49
C SER A 26 -1.97 36.90 -24.48
N ALA A 27 -2.13 36.24 -23.34
CA ALA A 27 -1.90 34.81 -23.21
C ALA A 27 -2.95 34.01 -23.99
N PHE A 28 -4.24 34.34 -23.82
CA PHE A 28 -5.36 33.64 -24.45
C PHE A 28 -5.70 34.18 -25.86
N GLY A 29 -5.03 35.24 -26.32
CA GLY A 29 -5.28 35.87 -27.62
C GLY A 29 -6.69 36.49 -27.72
N LEU A 30 -7.19 37.06 -26.62
CA LEU A 30 -8.53 37.63 -26.55
C LEU A 30 -8.57 38.97 -27.29
N THR A 31 -9.42 39.06 -28.32
CA THR A 31 -9.52 40.25 -29.19
C THR A 31 -10.82 41.04 -29.02
N SER A 32 -11.80 40.47 -28.31
CA SER A 32 -13.10 41.08 -28.05
C SER A 32 -13.54 40.76 -26.62
N THR A 33 -13.42 41.73 -25.71
CA THR A 33 -13.73 41.57 -24.29
C THR A 33 -14.55 42.75 -23.77
N THR A 34 -15.37 42.53 -22.75
CA THR A 34 -16.18 43.55 -22.07
C THR A 34 -16.16 43.33 -20.57
N ALA A 35 -16.44 44.36 -19.78
CA ALA A 35 -16.70 44.14 -18.35
C ALA A 35 -17.89 43.19 -18.18
N LEU A 36 -17.76 42.20 -17.31
CA LEU A 36 -18.85 41.30 -16.96
C LEU A 36 -19.97 42.12 -16.31
N ALA A 37 -21.20 41.92 -16.75
CA ALA A 37 -22.37 42.64 -16.26
C ALA A 37 -23.60 41.71 -16.28
N GLY A 38 -24.64 42.08 -15.53
CA GLY A 38 -25.89 41.32 -15.45
C GLY A 38 -26.02 40.55 -14.13
N ASP A 39 -26.90 39.56 -14.11
CA ASP A 39 -27.29 38.82 -12.90
C ASP A 39 -26.31 37.67 -12.55
N THR A 40 -25.08 37.70 -13.09
CA THR A 40 -24.05 36.71 -12.79
C THR A 40 -23.60 36.83 -11.33
N THR A 41 -23.51 35.70 -10.64
CA THR A 41 -22.97 35.60 -9.28
C THR A 41 -21.71 34.73 -9.28
N ILE A 42 -20.73 35.12 -8.48
CA ILE A 42 -19.48 34.37 -8.25
C ILE A 42 -19.55 33.75 -6.87
N THR A 43 -19.43 32.42 -6.80
CA THR A 43 -19.32 31.69 -5.54
C THR A 43 -17.86 31.39 -5.25
N LEU A 44 -17.42 31.66 -4.03
CA LEU A 44 -16.03 31.47 -3.62
C LEU A 44 -15.92 31.12 -2.14
N ALA A 45 -14.78 30.58 -1.75
CA ALA A 45 -14.40 30.38 -0.36
C ALA A 45 -13.13 31.16 -0.03
N LEU A 46 -13.18 31.95 1.05
CA LEU A 46 -11.99 32.49 1.69
C LEU A 46 -11.51 31.46 2.72
N VAL A 47 -10.27 31.00 2.58
CA VAL A 47 -9.60 30.16 3.58
C VAL A 47 -8.73 31.07 4.44
N LEU A 48 -8.99 31.08 5.75
CA LEU A 48 -8.35 31.98 6.70
C LEU A 48 -7.06 31.38 7.28
N ASN A 49 -6.16 32.24 7.75
CA ASN A 49 -4.95 31.83 8.46
C ASN A 49 -5.30 31.04 9.73
N ARG A 50 -4.53 29.97 9.98
CA ARG A 50 -4.59 29.22 11.24
C ARG A 50 -4.13 30.11 12.40
N ALA A 51 -4.69 29.90 13.58
CA ALA A 51 -4.24 30.55 14.81
C ALA A 51 -2.84 30.09 15.23
N ASN A 52 -2.49 28.84 14.94
CA ASN A 52 -1.18 28.24 15.19
C ASN A 52 -0.73 27.39 13.99
N ASP A 53 0.58 27.32 13.78
CA ASP A 53 1.19 26.47 12.75
C ASP A 53 1.11 24.99 13.14
N ALA A 54 0.62 24.16 12.22
CA ALA A 54 0.47 22.72 12.42
C ALA A 54 1.70 21.91 11.95
N SER A 55 2.66 22.54 11.26
CA SER A 55 3.81 21.85 10.64
C SER A 55 4.58 20.97 11.63
N GLY A 56 4.80 21.44 12.86
CA GLY A 56 5.51 20.68 13.90
C GLY A 56 4.75 19.44 14.40
N LEU A 57 3.41 19.48 14.41
CA LEU A 57 2.59 18.31 14.74
C LEU A 57 2.52 17.34 13.57
N LEU A 58 2.28 17.86 12.36
CA LEU A 58 2.14 17.04 11.16
C LEU A 58 3.47 16.41 10.70
N GLY A 59 4.60 17.01 11.04
CA GLY A 59 5.95 16.48 10.79
C GLY A 59 6.53 15.61 11.92
N ALA A 60 5.80 15.38 13.02
CA ALA A 60 6.21 14.40 14.03
C ALA A 60 6.01 12.97 13.52
N ASP A 61 6.65 11.99 14.16
CA ASP A 61 6.38 10.57 13.88
C ASP A 61 4.89 10.24 14.06
N TRP A 62 4.40 9.24 13.32
CA TRP A 62 2.99 8.86 13.33
C TRP A 62 2.42 8.63 14.73
N GLY A 63 3.13 7.93 15.61
CA GLY A 63 2.65 7.63 16.97
C GLY A 63 2.40 8.89 17.79
N THR A 64 3.38 9.81 17.81
CA THR A 64 3.27 11.12 18.47
C THR A 64 2.14 11.95 17.86
N ARG A 65 2.11 12.06 16.52
CA ARG A 65 1.14 12.84 15.75
C ARG A 65 -0.29 12.34 15.99
N GLN A 66 -0.51 11.05 15.80
CA GLN A 66 -1.84 10.43 15.86
C GLN A 66 -2.41 10.46 17.29
N THR A 67 -1.56 10.25 18.30
CA THR A 67 -1.96 10.40 19.71
C THR A 67 -2.45 11.81 20.01
N ALA A 68 -1.69 12.83 19.61
CA ALA A 68 -2.04 14.22 19.86
C ALA A 68 -3.30 14.66 19.11
N ILE A 69 -3.46 14.21 17.86
CA ILE A 69 -4.66 14.47 17.04
C ILE A 69 -5.91 13.87 17.70
N LEU A 70 -5.90 12.56 17.98
CA LEU A 70 -7.08 11.88 18.52
C LEU A 70 -7.45 12.39 19.91
N GLN A 71 -6.46 12.70 20.75
CA GLN A 71 -6.70 13.35 22.04
C GLN A 71 -7.32 14.74 21.85
N GLY A 72 -6.76 15.57 20.95
CA GLY A 72 -7.26 16.92 20.68
C GLY A 72 -8.68 16.94 20.10
N LEU A 73 -9.04 15.94 19.29
CA LEU A 73 -10.41 15.75 18.78
C LEU A 73 -11.36 15.34 19.92
N ALA A 74 -10.97 14.35 20.73
CA ALA A 74 -11.78 13.88 21.86
C ALA A 74 -12.04 14.98 22.91
N ASP A 75 -11.05 15.84 23.15
CA ASP A 75 -11.14 16.97 24.08
C ASP A 75 -11.81 18.22 23.45
N GLY A 76 -12.05 18.22 22.14
CA GLY A 76 -12.61 19.37 21.40
C GLY A 76 -11.68 20.60 21.44
N THR A 77 -10.36 20.39 21.47
CA THR A 77 -9.34 21.45 21.54
C THR A 77 -8.53 21.59 20.26
N LEU A 78 -8.56 20.60 19.37
CA LEU A 78 -7.70 20.58 18.19
C LEU A 78 -7.97 21.78 17.28
N PHE A 79 -9.21 21.98 16.83
CA PHE A 79 -9.55 23.10 15.94
C PHE A 79 -9.73 24.44 16.66
N LYS A 80 -9.75 24.46 17.99
CA LYS A 80 -9.49 25.71 18.75
C LYS A 80 -8.04 26.15 18.66
N THR A 81 -7.12 25.20 18.46
CA THR A 81 -5.68 25.45 18.32
C THR A 81 -5.33 25.77 16.87
N TYR A 82 -5.84 24.98 15.91
CA TYR A 82 -5.45 25.05 14.51
C TYR A 82 -6.50 25.65 13.56
N GLY A 83 -7.69 25.99 14.05
CA GLY A 83 -8.68 26.79 13.32
C GLY A 83 -8.30 28.27 13.25
N ALA A 84 -9.23 29.14 12.85
CA ALA A 84 -8.98 30.58 12.78
C ALA A 84 -9.06 31.20 14.19
N SER A 85 -8.22 32.19 14.47
CA SER A 85 -8.29 32.92 15.75
C SER A 85 -9.61 33.70 15.88
N ASP A 86 -10.05 33.95 17.11
CA ASP A 86 -11.23 34.77 17.40
C ASP A 86 -11.08 36.17 16.77
N GLU A 87 -9.87 36.73 16.83
CA GLU A 87 -9.53 38.02 16.25
C GLU A 87 -9.63 38.00 14.72
N THR A 88 -9.06 36.98 14.06
CA THR A 88 -9.11 36.82 12.60
C THR A 88 -10.56 36.67 12.13
N TRP A 89 -11.33 35.79 12.77
CA TRP A 89 -12.72 35.53 12.41
C TRP A 89 -13.60 36.78 12.58
N ALA A 90 -13.48 37.47 13.71
CA ALA A 90 -14.21 38.70 13.97
C ALA A 90 -13.84 39.82 13.00
N ALA A 91 -12.55 39.96 12.64
CA ALA A 91 -12.10 40.96 11.69
C ALA A 91 -12.67 40.70 10.29
N VAL A 92 -12.57 39.47 9.79
CA VAL A 92 -13.05 39.11 8.45
C VAL A 92 -14.56 39.32 8.34
N THR A 93 -15.33 38.78 9.29
CA THR A 93 -16.80 38.90 9.29
C THR A 93 -17.27 40.35 9.42
N ALA A 94 -16.57 41.19 10.21
CA ALA A 94 -16.88 42.61 10.32
C ALA A 94 -16.64 43.39 9.02
N VAL A 95 -15.54 43.10 8.31
CA VAL A 95 -15.24 43.75 7.02
C VAL A 95 -16.27 43.34 5.96
N LEU A 96 -16.60 42.05 5.88
CA LEU A 96 -17.63 41.54 4.95
C LEU A 96 -19.00 42.19 5.23
N ALA A 97 -19.41 42.23 6.50
CA ALA A 97 -20.66 42.89 6.89
C ALA A 97 -20.67 44.39 6.54
N GLY A 98 -19.53 45.08 6.74
CA GLY A 98 -19.35 46.48 6.34
C GLY A 98 -19.45 46.71 4.83
N ALA A 99 -19.07 45.71 4.03
CA ALA A 99 -19.24 45.68 2.58
C ALA A 99 -20.65 45.24 2.12
N GLY A 100 -21.55 44.93 3.07
CA GLY A 100 -22.89 44.41 2.76
C GLY A 100 -22.87 42.99 2.18
N ILE A 101 -21.83 42.21 2.50
CA ILE A 101 -21.66 40.82 2.11
C ILE A 101 -21.96 39.95 3.33
N THR A 102 -22.88 39.00 3.18
CA THR A 102 -23.22 38.05 4.23
C THR A 102 -22.61 36.69 3.88
N PRO A 103 -21.79 36.10 4.76
CA PRO A 103 -21.35 34.72 4.59
C PRO A 103 -22.50 33.73 4.46
N MET A 104 -22.27 32.65 3.73
CA MET A 104 -23.22 31.53 3.67
C MET A 104 -23.26 30.83 5.04
N GLU A 105 -24.44 30.34 5.41
CA GLU A 105 -24.59 29.57 6.64
C GLU A 105 -23.91 28.20 6.49
N ASN A 106 -23.41 27.67 7.62
CA ASN A 106 -22.85 26.32 7.63
C ASN A 106 -23.94 25.28 7.27
N SER A 107 -23.68 24.45 6.28
CA SER A 107 -24.59 23.40 5.83
C SER A 107 -23.83 22.19 5.27
N ALA A 108 -24.55 21.13 4.89
CA ALA A 108 -23.98 19.98 4.19
C ALA A 108 -23.38 20.35 2.82
N ASP A 109 -23.82 21.47 2.23
CA ASP A 109 -23.29 21.94 0.96
C ASP A 109 -22.12 22.92 1.16
N TYR A 110 -22.18 23.77 2.19
CA TYR A 110 -21.21 24.84 2.38
C TYR A 110 -20.67 24.84 3.81
N VAL A 111 -19.48 24.27 3.99
CA VAL A 111 -18.78 24.27 5.27
C VAL A 111 -18.21 25.67 5.54
N THR A 112 -18.90 26.44 6.38
CA THR A 112 -18.50 27.79 6.79
C THR A 112 -18.35 27.84 8.30
N GLY A 113 -17.14 28.14 8.79
CA GLY A 113 -16.87 28.11 10.21
C GLY A 113 -15.49 28.59 10.60
N GLN A 114 -15.37 29.00 11.86
CA GLN A 114 -14.09 29.42 12.44
C GLN A 114 -13.11 28.25 12.54
N GLU A 115 -13.61 27.07 12.95
CA GLU A 115 -12.80 25.84 13.05
C GLU A 115 -12.33 25.37 11.68
N SER A 116 -13.22 25.38 10.67
CA SER A 116 -12.88 25.06 9.28
C SER A 116 -12.11 26.14 8.54
N ARG A 117 -11.91 27.31 9.19
CA ARG A 117 -11.27 28.50 8.61
C ARG A 117 -11.89 28.96 7.31
N THR A 118 -13.06 28.48 6.95
CA THR A 118 -13.62 28.66 5.63
C THR A 118 -14.81 29.60 5.71
N VAL A 119 -14.84 30.59 4.81
CA VAL A 119 -15.96 31.53 4.67
C VAL A 119 -16.47 31.48 3.24
N TRP A 120 -17.58 30.77 3.02
CA TRP A 120 -18.23 30.73 1.71
C TRP A 120 -19.04 31.99 1.46
N LEU A 121 -18.91 32.53 0.25
CA LEU A 121 -19.58 33.74 -0.21
C LEU A 121 -20.23 33.48 -1.58
N THR A 122 -21.41 34.05 -1.79
CA THR A 122 -21.97 34.26 -3.12
C THR A 122 -22.06 35.77 -3.37
N LEU A 123 -21.30 36.25 -4.35
CA LEU A 123 -21.13 37.67 -4.65
C LEU A 123 -21.77 38.03 -5.98
N THR A 124 -22.42 39.19 -6.07
CA THR A 124 -22.66 39.80 -7.38
C THR A 124 -21.34 40.27 -8.01
N VAL A 125 -21.33 40.52 -9.32
CA VAL A 125 -20.15 41.08 -10.01
C VAL A 125 -19.65 42.37 -9.34
N ASP A 126 -20.56 43.27 -8.95
CA ASP A 126 -20.21 44.52 -8.27
C ASP A 126 -19.57 44.26 -6.89
N GLN A 127 -20.08 43.29 -6.13
CA GLN A 127 -19.51 42.92 -4.84
C GLN A 127 -18.13 42.29 -4.99
N PHE A 128 -17.93 41.41 -5.98
CA PHE A 128 -16.63 40.81 -6.27
C PHE A 128 -15.60 41.89 -6.65
N ASN A 129 -15.97 42.75 -7.60
CA ASN A 129 -15.12 43.86 -8.05
C ASN A 129 -14.75 44.80 -6.89
N ALA A 130 -15.70 45.08 -5.98
CA ALA A 130 -15.46 45.92 -4.81
C ALA A 130 -14.58 45.24 -3.75
N LEU A 131 -14.79 43.94 -3.49
CA LEU A 131 -14.05 43.18 -2.48
C LEU A 131 -12.57 43.01 -2.86
N PHE A 132 -12.31 42.70 -4.13
CA PHE A 132 -10.96 42.44 -4.65
C PHE A 132 -10.34 43.59 -5.44
N ASN A 133 -11.01 44.75 -5.49
CA ASN A 133 -10.56 45.94 -6.20
C ASN A 133 -10.11 45.64 -7.65
N VAL A 134 -10.98 44.95 -8.39
CA VAL A 134 -10.71 44.46 -9.75
C VAL A 134 -11.91 44.71 -10.66
N THR A 135 -11.74 44.48 -11.97
CA THR A 135 -12.87 44.40 -12.91
C THR A 135 -12.88 43.02 -13.54
N LEU A 136 -13.92 42.24 -13.27
CA LEU A 136 -14.19 41.01 -14.00
C LEU A 136 -14.52 41.33 -15.46
N MET A 137 -13.88 40.59 -16.36
CA MET A 137 -13.98 40.72 -17.80
C MET A 137 -14.60 39.45 -18.39
N LEU A 138 -15.28 39.58 -19.52
CA LEU A 138 -15.88 38.50 -20.30
C LEU A 138 -15.31 38.50 -21.71
N ALA A 139 -14.85 37.35 -22.18
CA ALA A 139 -14.49 37.14 -23.57
C ALA A 139 -15.75 36.91 -24.42
N ASN A 140 -15.93 37.70 -25.47
CA ASN A 140 -17.17 37.72 -26.28
C ASN A 140 -17.05 37.04 -27.64
N ALA A 141 -15.90 36.45 -27.96
CA ALA A 141 -15.68 35.79 -29.26
C ALA A 141 -14.46 34.88 -29.21
N GLY A 142 -14.41 33.93 -30.14
CA GLY A 142 -13.25 33.07 -30.38
C GLY A 142 -13.28 31.77 -29.60
N LYS A 143 -12.12 31.10 -29.46
CA LYS A 143 -12.00 29.80 -28.77
C LYS A 143 -12.47 29.85 -27.32
N TYR A 144 -12.31 30.99 -26.66
CA TYR A 144 -12.60 31.21 -25.25
C TYR A 144 -13.82 32.12 -25.05
N GLU A 145 -14.77 32.16 -25.99
CA GLU A 145 -16.03 32.88 -25.80
C GLU A 145 -16.74 32.38 -24.52
N GLY A 146 -17.20 33.31 -23.68
CA GLY A 146 -17.79 33.03 -22.38
C GLY A 146 -16.79 33.02 -21.21
N LEU A 147 -15.48 33.04 -21.47
CA LEU A 147 -14.47 33.02 -20.41
C LEU A 147 -14.53 34.29 -19.55
N VAL A 148 -14.70 34.10 -18.24
CA VAL A 148 -14.59 35.13 -17.23
C VAL A 148 -13.17 35.16 -16.68
N TYR A 149 -12.56 36.34 -16.66
CA TYR A 149 -11.19 36.54 -16.18
C TYR A 149 -11.01 37.91 -15.52
N TRP A 150 -9.83 38.15 -14.94
CA TRP A 150 -9.41 39.46 -14.44
C TRP A 150 -7.93 39.72 -14.76
N ASP A 151 -7.54 40.99 -14.84
CA ASP A 151 -6.15 41.40 -15.05
C ASP A 151 -5.52 41.96 -13.76
N GLY A 152 -4.27 41.58 -13.51
CA GLY A 152 -3.53 41.91 -12.29
C GLY A 152 -3.86 41.05 -11.06
N GLU A 153 -3.22 41.37 -9.93
CA GLU A 153 -3.47 40.72 -8.64
C GLU A 153 -4.77 41.22 -8.01
N LEU A 154 -5.50 40.31 -7.37
CA LEU A 154 -6.63 40.65 -6.51
C LEU A 154 -6.12 41.41 -5.29
N SER A 155 -6.81 42.47 -4.87
CA SER A 155 -6.43 43.30 -3.74
C SER A 155 -7.58 43.48 -2.76
N VAL A 156 -7.35 43.18 -1.48
CA VAL A 156 -8.36 43.32 -0.42
C VAL A 156 -8.04 44.52 0.47
N ALA A 157 -8.98 44.89 1.35
CA ALA A 157 -8.70 45.86 2.40
C ALA A 157 -7.51 45.40 3.28
N ASP A 158 -6.67 46.33 3.74
CA ASP A 158 -5.46 46.00 4.52
C ASP A 158 -5.78 45.17 5.77
N GLU A 159 -6.98 45.35 6.35
CA GLU A 159 -7.50 44.59 7.48
C GLU A 159 -7.72 43.10 7.17
N LEU A 160 -7.93 42.74 5.90
CA LEU A 160 -8.13 41.36 5.43
C LEU A 160 -6.85 40.70 4.93
N ALA A 161 -5.90 41.46 4.40
CA ALA A 161 -4.75 40.89 3.69
C ALA A 161 -3.90 39.95 4.55
N GLY A 162 -3.75 40.24 5.84
CA GLY A 162 -3.04 39.37 6.80
C GLY A 162 -3.88 38.20 7.34
N SER A 163 -5.13 38.05 6.91
CA SER A 163 -6.08 37.06 7.43
C SER A 163 -6.38 35.91 6.47
N ILE A 164 -6.12 36.08 5.17
CA ILE A 164 -6.49 35.11 4.13
C ILE A 164 -5.25 34.27 3.78
N ALA A 165 -5.37 32.95 3.95
CA ALA A 165 -4.36 31.95 3.59
C ALA A 165 -4.56 31.43 2.17
N GLY A 166 -5.82 31.30 1.73
CA GLY A 166 -6.18 30.69 0.47
C GLY A 166 -7.49 31.23 -0.10
N LEU A 167 -7.68 31.05 -1.40
CA LEU A 167 -8.88 31.46 -2.14
C LEU A 167 -9.29 30.33 -3.07
N TYR A 168 -10.52 29.84 -2.93
CA TYR A 168 -11.11 28.91 -3.89
C TYR A 168 -12.25 29.61 -4.64
N LEU A 169 -12.29 29.44 -5.97
CA LEU A 169 -13.36 29.97 -6.81
C LEU A 169 -14.15 28.80 -7.42
N ALA A 170 -15.47 28.78 -7.19
CA ALA A 170 -16.33 27.74 -7.74
C ALA A 170 -16.75 28.04 -9.19
N PRO A 171 -17.13 27.02 -9.98
CA PRO A 171 -17.71 27.21 -11.30
C PRO A 171 -18.94 28.15 -11.27
N ILE A 172 -19.08 28.99 -12.31
CA ILE A 172 -20.24 29.88 -12.46
C ILE A 172 -21.44 29.06 -12.91
N THR A 173 -22.50 29.03 -12.09
CA THR A 173 -23.76 28.33 -12.39
C THR A 173 -24.94 29.26 -12.65
N SER A 174 -24.82 30.54 -12.24
CA SER A 174 -25.88 31.55 -12.40
C SER A 174 -26.09 32.01 -13.84
N ASN A 175 -25.12 31.78 -14.71
CA ASN A 175 -25.13 32.24 -16.10
C ASN A 175 -24.48 31.18 -17.00
N ALA A 176 -25.26 30.59 -17.89
CA ALA A 176 -24.81 29.51 -18.77
C ALA A 176 -23.81 29.98 -19.86
N ASP A 177 -23.78 31.27 -20.15
CA ASP A 177 -22.87 31.86 -21.15
C ASP A 177 -21.55 32.34 -20.53
N ALA A 178 -21.37 32.22 -19.21
CA ALA A 178 -20.19 32.67 -18.49
C ALA A 178 -19.52 31.49 -17.77
N THR A 179 -18.23 31.28 -18.02
CA THR A 179 -17.46 30.21 -17.41
C THR A 179 -16.24 30.76 -16.67
N LEU A 180 -16.02 30.25 -15.47
CA LEU A 180 -14.79 30.47 -14.73
C LEU A 180 -13.96 29.19 -14.86
N GLY A 181 -12.77 29.31 -15.46
CA GLY A 181 -11.96 28.16 -15.85
C GLY A 181 -11.99 27.90 -17.36
N ALA A 182 -10.83 27.53 -17.91
CA ALA A 182 -10.62 27.12 -19.29
C ALA A 182 -9.30 26.36 -19.37
N THR A 183 -9.16 25.43 -20.32
CA THR A 183 -7.86 24.85 -20.65
C THR A 183 -6.93 25.98 -21.11
N PRO A 184 -5.85 26.27 -20.35
CA PRO A 184 -4.98 27.39 -20.66
C PRO A 184 -4.22 27.16 -21.98
N PRO A 185 -3.83 28.23 -22.69
CA PRO A 185 -2.90 28.11 -23.80
C PRO A 185 -1.56 27.58 -23.28
N VAL A 186 -1.10 26.49 -23.88
CA VAL A 186 0.14 25.82 -23.50
C VAL A 186 1.26 26.28 -24.44
N VAL A 187 2.39 26.69 -23.86
CA VAL A 187 3.61 27.02 -24.59
C VAL A 187 4.54 25.80 -24.54
N PRO A 188 4.81 25.14 -25.68
CA PRO A 188 5.71 24.00 -25.71
C PRO A 188 7.12 24.37 -25.25
N VAL A 189 7.71 23.50 -24.44
CA VAL A 189 9.14 23.55 -24.14
C VAL A 189 9.90 23.03 -25.37
N ASN A 190 11.08 23.58 -25.67
CA ASN A 190 11.89 23.15 -26.81
C ASN A 190 12.47 21.74 -26.55
N THR A 191 11.69 20.71 -26.81
CA THR A 191 12.04 19.30 -26.64
C THR A 191 12.23 18.62 -28.00
N THR A 192 12.95 17.50 -28.00
CA THR A 192 13.24 16.76 -29.23
C THR A 192 12.09 15.80 -29.51
N ALA A 193 11.58 15.80 -30.73
CA ALA A 193 10.59 14.82 -31.17
C ALA A 193 11.18 13.41 -31.15
N GLU A 194 10.43 12.47 -30.60
CA GLU A 194 10.70 11.04 -30.67
C GLU A 194 9.89 10.40 -31.81
N THR A 195 10.37 9.28 -32.34
CA THR A 195 9.58 8.39 -33.21
C THR A 195 9.26 7.11 -32.45
N PRO A 196 8.06 6.97 -31.85
CA PRO A 196 7.69 5.79 -31.10
C PRO A 196 7.66 4.52 -31.97
N ALA A 197 7.88 3.36 -31.35
CA ALA A 197 7.81 2.08 -32.04
C ALA A 197 6.36 1.71 -32.39
N GLN A 198 6.15 0.95 -33.48
CA GLN A 198 4.81 0.40 -33.80
C GLN A 198 4.41 -0.66 -32.76
N GLY A 199 3.11 -0.71 -32.44
CA GLY A 199 2.55 -1.63 -31.45
C GLY A 199 2.36 -0.99 -30.06
N PRO A 200 2.16 -1.80 -29.01
CA PRO A 200 2.03 -1.32 -27.63
C PRO A 200 3.28 -0.56 -27.16
N GLN A 201 3.09 0.48 -26.35
CA GLN A 201 4.17 1.32 -25.81
C GLN A 201 4.66 0.87 -24.42
N SER A 202 3.98 -0.10 -23.81
CA SER A 202 4.35 -0.73 -22.53
C SER A 202 4.00 -2.21 -22.54
N PRO A 203 4.76 -3.09 -21.85
CA PRO A 203 4.42 -4.50 -21.73
C PRO A 203 3.20 -4.74 -20.84
N GLY A 204 2.53 -5.88 -21.05
CA GLY A 204 1.47 -6.37 -20.17
C GLY A 204 0.16 -5.61 -20.23
N ASN A 205 -0.14 -4.94 -21.34
CA ASN A 205 -1.37 -4.14 -21.53
C ASN A 205 -2.12 -4.48 -22.83
N ALA A 206 -1.68 -5.50 -23.58
CA ALA A 206 -2.12 -5.75 -24.95
C ALA A 206 -2.69 -7.16 -25.17
N SER A 207 -3.17 -7.81 -24.11
CA SER A 207 -3.73 -9.15 -24.20
C SER A 207 -5.02 -9.17 -25.03
N SER A 208 -5.09 -10.14 -25.94
CA SER A 208 -6.32 -10.43 -26.70
C SER A 208 -7.37 -11.24 -25.92
N ALA A 209 -7.06 -11.64 -24.69
CA ALA A 209 -7.91 -12.48 -23.83
C ALA A 209 -7.82 -12.06 -22.36
N HIS A 210 -8.10 -10.78 -22.07
CA HIS A 210 -8.18 -10.29 -20.69
C HIS A 210 -9.31 -10.97 -19.90
N ASN A 211 -9.17 -10.93 -18.58
CA ASN A 211 -10.16 -11.42 -17.63
C ASN A 211 -10.78 -10.26 -16.85
N ASP A 212 -12.06 -10.41 -16.52
CA ASP A 212 -12.76 -9.55 -15.58
C ASP A 212 -12.92 -10.32 -14.26
N TYR A 213 -12.39 -9.78 -13.17
CA TYR A 213 -12.53 -10.35 -11.83
C TYR A 213 -13.39 -9.47 -10.94
N THR A 214 -14.09 -10.09 -9.99
CA THR A 214 -14.85 -9.34 -8.99
C THR A 214 -13.88 -8.62 -8.04
N PRO A 215 -14.24 -7.43 -7.50
CA PRO A 215 -13.31 -6.66 -6.66
C PRO A 215 -12.77 -7.43 -5.45
N ASN A 216 -13.56 -8.33 -4.86
CA ASN A 216 -13.12 -9.19 -3.76
C ASN A 216 -12.07 -10.24 -4.16
N VAL A 217 -12.06 -10.70 -5.41
CA VAL A 217 -10.99 -11.58 -5.93
C VAL A 217 -9.70 -10.79 -6.10
N ILE A 218 -9.79 -9.56 -6.59
CA ILE A 218 -8.63 -8.66 -6.72
C ILE A 218 -8.06 -8.29 -5.36
N ALA A 219 -8.90 -7.91 -4.40
CA ALA A 219 -8.49 -7.69 -3.02
C ALA A 219 -7.84 -8.92 -2.38
N ALA A 220 -8.34 -10.13 -2.70
CA ALA A 220 -7.74 -11.38 -2.23
C ALA A 220 -6.36 -11.64 -2.85
N GLY A 221 -6.15 -11.30 -4.13
CA GLY A 221 -4.85 -11.35 -4.79
C GLY A 221 -3.79 -10.51 -4.09
N TYR A 222 -4.19 -9.34 -3.57
CA TYR A 222 -3.34 -8.48 -2.74
C TYR A 222 -3.31 -8.87 -1.25
N GLY A 223 -4.01 -9.94 -0.85
CA GLY A 223 -4.05 -10.40 0.53
C GLY A 223 -4.71 -9.42 1.51
N ALA A 224 -5.72 -8.66 1.07
CA ALA A 224 -6.46 -7.71 1.91
C ALA A 224 -6.97 -8.36 3.21
N PRO A 225 -6.86 -7.71 4.38
CA PRO A 225 -6.98 -8.36 5.70
C PRO A 225 -8.21 -9.26 5.90
N SER A 226 -9.38 -8.89 5.37
CA SER A 226 -10.61 -9.66 5.49
C SER A 226 -10.61 -10.88 4.56
N GLN A 227 -10.13 -10.69 3.33
CA GLN A 227 -10.00 -11.75 2.33
C GLN A 227 -8.87 -12.72 2.68
N SER A 228 -7.86 -12.23 3.38
CA SER A 228 -6.79 -13.00 3.97
C SER A 228 -7.14 -13.49 5.38
N GLY A 229 -8.33 -13.32 5.95
CA GLY A 229 -8.63 -13.88 7.29
C GLY A 229 -7.83 -13.28 8.47
N ILE A 230 -6.89 -12.35 8.23
CA ILE A 230 -6.19 -11.56 9.25
C ILE A 230 -7.20 -10.76 10.08
N LEU A 231 -8.20 -10.20 9.40
CA LEU A 231 -9.38 -9.62 10.01
C LEU A 231 -10.52 -10.64 9.94
N PRO A 232 -11.14 -11.02 11.07
CA PRO A 232 -12.24 -11.98 11.05
C PRO A 232 -13.37 -11.53 10.10
N PRO A 233 -13.91 -12.42 9.25
CA PRO A 233 -15.03 -12.12 8.36
C PRO A 233 -16.24 -11.55 9.11
N GLY A 234 -16.83 -10.50 8.55
CA GLY A 234 -17.97 -9.82 9.18
C GLY A 234 -17.58 -8.82 10.28
N THR A 235 -16.28 -8.60 10.54
CA THR A 235 -15.83 -7.51 11.41
C THR A 235 -16.32 -6.17 10.85
N ALA A 236 -16.94 -5.36 11.70
CA ALA A 236 -17.36 -4.03 11.33
C ALA A 236 -16.12 -3.14 11.15
N THR A 237 -16.06 -2.47 10.01
CA THR A 237 -15.03 -1.48 9.65
C THR A 237 -15.68 -0.10 9.59
N GLY A 238 -14.89 0.96 9.65
CA GLY A 238 -15.44 2.31 9.71
C GLY A 238 -16.08 2.77 8.39
N THR A 239 -16.69 3.96 8.44
CA THR A 239 -17.31 4.59 7.26
C THR A 239 -16.24 5.02 6.26
N ILE A 240 -16.48 4.72 4.97
CA ILE A 240 -15.65 5.20 3.86
C ILE A 240 -16.41 6.30 3.12
N GLY A 241 -15.79 7.47 2.97
CA GLY A 241 -16.31 8.57 2.16
C GLY A 241 -15.89 8.44 0.70
N LEU A 242 -16.81 8.68 -0.23
CA LEU A 242 -16.55 8.76 -1.67
C LEU A 242 -16.89 10.16 -2.18
N ILE A 243 -15.95 10.77 -2.90
CA ILE A 243 -16.13 12.07 -3.54
C ILE A 243 -16.74 11.87 -4.93
N GLU A 244 -18.04 12.16 -5.06
CA GLU A 244 -18.89 11.81 -6.20
C GLU A 244 -19.67 13.01 -6.73
N PRO A 245 -18.99 14.06 -7.23
CA PRO A 245 -19.59 15.35 -7.54
C PRO A 245 -20.79 15.23 -8.49
N GLY A 246 -21.92 15.80 -8.07
CA GLY A 246 -23.14 15.95 -8.88
C GLY A 246 -24.05 14.72 -8.98
N ILE A 247 -23.58 13.50 -8.71
CA ILE A 247 -24.38 12.27 -8.91
C ILE A 247 -25.03 11.74 -7.62
N GLY A 248 -24.28 11.66 -6.52
CA GLY A 248 -24.75 11.21 -5.21
C GLY A 248 -25.54 9.90 -5.23
N GLY A 249 -26.67 9.89 -4.54
CA GLY A 249 -27.59 8.74 -4.45
C GLY A 249 -28.53 8.57 -5.63
N ALA A 250 -28.44 9.41 -6.65
CA ALA A 250 -29.38 9.40 -7.75
C ALA A 250 -29.29 8.08 -8.56
N MET A 251 -30.45 7.60 -9.01
CA MET A 251 -30.62 6.39 -9.80
C MET A 251 -31.44 6.68 -11.06
N PRO A 252 -31.26 5.91 -12.16
CA PRO A 252 -32.03 6.14 -13.38
C PRO A 252 -33.52 5.85 -13.15
N ALA A 253 -34.38 6.51 -13.92
CA ALA A 253 -35.83 6.36 -13.77
C ALA A 253 -36.26 4.90 -13.98
N GLY A 254 -36.93 4.31 -12.98
CA GLY A 254 -37.42 2.93 -13.02
C GLY A 254 -36.49 1.90 -12.39
N ALA A 255 -35.27 2.27 -12.01
CA ALA A 255 -34.40 1.44 -11.18
C ALA A 255 -34.84 1.44 -9.72
N SER A 256 -34.35 0.46 -8.95
CA SER A 256 -34.47 0.45 -7.49
C SER A 256 -33.65 1.59 -6.88
N ASP A 257 -33.91 1.93 -5.62
CA ASP A 257 -33.00 2.81 -4.89
C ASP A 257 -31.58 2.22 -4.81
N LEU A 258 -30.58 3.09 -4.64
CA LEU A 258 -29.17 2.70 -4.70
C LEU A 258 -28.83 1.57 -3.72
N PRO A 259 -29.24 1.58 -2.43
CA PRO A 259 -28.91 0.50 -1.50
C PRO A 259 -29.49 -0.86 -1.92
N THR A 260 -30.74 -0.88 -2.42
CA THR A 260 -31.37 -2.12 -2.91
C THR A 260 -30.70 -2.62 -4.18
N ALA A 261 -30.35 -1.70 -5.08
CA ALA A 261 -29.68 -2.01 -6.34
C ALA A 261 -28.26 -2.55 -6.09
N LEU A 262 -27.51 -1.90 -5.19
CA LEU A 262 -26.20 -2.32 -4.74
C LEU A 262 -26.24 -3.68 -4.05
N ALA A 263 -27.22 -3.95 -3.18
CA ALA A 263 -27.40 -5.28 -2.58
C ALA A 263 -27.62 -6.37 -3.64
N SER A 264 -28.38 -6.05 -4.70
CA SER A 264 -28.58 -6.96 -5.84
C SER A 264 -27.27 -7.24 -6.59
N TYR A 265 -26.46 -6.20 -6.83
CA TYR A 265 -25.12 -6.35 -7.42
C TYR A 265 -24.22 -7.24 -6.55
N LEU A 266 -24.11 -6.94 -5.26
CA LEU A 266 -23.29 -7.72 -4.32
C LEU A 266 -23.70 -9.20 -4.32
N ALA A 267 -25.01 -9.48 -4.26
CA ALA A 267 -25.51 -10.85 -4.33
C ALA A 267 -25.17 -11.53 -5.67
N SER A 268 -25.14 -10.78 -6.78
CA SER A 268 -24.78 -11.32 -8.11
C SER A 268 -23.31 -11.75 -8.23
N ILE A 269 -22.43 -11.13 -7.43
CA ILE A 269 -21.00 -11.48 -7.36
C ILE A 269 -20.66 -12.36 -6.13
N GLY A 270 -21.68 -12.92 -5.47
CA GLY A 270 -21.51 -13.85 -4.34
C GLY A 270 -21.27 -13.18 -2.98
N VAL A 271 -21.44 -11.88 -2.86
CA VAL A 271 -21.31 -11.12 -1.60
C VAL A 271 -22.70 -10.90 -0.99
N ASN A 272 -23.02 -11.64 0.08
CA ASN A 272 -24.30 -11.50 0.78
C ASN A 272 -24.23 -10.42 1.87
N ALA A 273 -24.53 -9.17 1.50
CA ALA A 273 -24.50 -8.03 2.42
C ALA A 273 -25.68 -7.09 2.21
N THR A 274 -26.03 -6.33 3.25
CA THR A 274 -27.00 -5.22 3.17
C THR A 274 -26.23 -3.90 3.33
N PRO A 275 -25.90 -3.23 2.24
CA PRO A 275 -25.04 -2.04 2.28
C PRO A 275 -25.74 -0.88 3.00
N THR A 276 -24.98 -0.13 3.79
CA THR A 276 -25.44 1.11 4.42
C THR A 276 -24.83 2.29 3.68
N VAL A 277 -25.66 3.16 3.13
CA VAL A 277 -25.22 4.33 2.35
C VAL A 277 -25.76 5.62 2.96
N TYR A 278 -24.87 6.55 3.28
CA TYR A 278 -25.15 7.92 3.68
C TYR A 278 -25.01 8.86 2.48
N TYR A 279 -25.84 9.90 2.44
CA TYR A 279 -25.83 10.89 1.38
C TYR A 279 -25.68 12.27 1.98
N ALA A 280 -24.56 12.94 1.70
CA ALA A 280 -24.43 14.36 2.01
C ALA A 280 -25.30 15.20 1.05
N ASP A 281 -25.37 14.78 -0.22
CA ASP A 281 -26.29 15.28 -1.24
C ASP A 281 -26.82 14.10 -2.08
N GLN A 282 -28.09 14.16 -2.49
CA GLN A 282 -28.71 13.17 -3.36
C GLN A 282 -28.25 13.29 -4.82
N GLY A 283 -27.74 14.45 -5.23
CA GLY A 283 -27.28 14.70 -6.60
C GLY A 283 -28.37 14.54 -7.66
N THR A 284 -27.97 14.46 -8.92
CA THR A 284 -28.85 14.26 -10.07
C THR A 284 -28.26 13.22 -11.02
N TYR A 285 -29.10 12.26 -11.44
CA TYR A 285 -28.66 11.21 -12.34
C TYR A 285 -28.19 11.78 -13.70
N GLY A 286 -26.94 11.51 -14.08
CA GLY A 286 -26.28 12.09 -15.24
C GLY A 286 -25.02 11.33 -15.63
N THR A 287 -24.19 11.90 -16.50
CA THR A 287 -23.02 11.22 -17.11
C THR A 287 -21.91 10.82 -16.12
N GLY A 288 -21.91 11.37 -14.90
CA GLY A 288 -20.99 10.98 -13.84
C GLY A 288 -21.33 9.66 -13.13
N HIS A 289 -22.40 8.97 -13.53
CA HIS A 289 -22.82 7.75 -12.84
C HIS A 289 -21.75 6.65 -12.88
N GLY A 290 -21.05 6.47 -14.01
CA GLY A 290 -20.12 5.34 -14.20
C GLY A 290 -18.98 5.31 -13.19
N GLU A 291 -18.49 6.48 -12.78
CA GLU A 291 -17.45 6.62 -11.76
C GLU A 291 -17.98 6.26 -10.37
N ARG A 292 -19.12 6.83 -9.97
CA ARG A 292 -19.81 6.47 -8.72
C ARG A 292 -20.08 4.98 -8.64
N ASP A 293 -20.57 4.39 -9.73
CA ASP A 293 -20.92 2.98 -9.80
C ASP A 293 -19.69 2.07 -9.62
N LEU A 294 -18.55 2.47 -10.21
CA LEU A 294 -17.24 1.84 -10.05
C LEU A 294 -16.78 1.89 -8.58
N ASP A 295 -16.67 3.10 -8.02
CA ASP A 295 -16.13 3.34 -6.69
C ASP A 295 -16.95 2.63 -5.60
N ILE A 296 -18.28 2.83 -5.60
CA ILE A 296 -19.16 2.20 -4.61
C ILE A 296 -19.22 0.68 -4.79
N GLY A 297 -19.11 0.19 -6.03
CA GLY A 297 -19.09 -1.23 -6.36
C GLY A 297 -17.87 -1.92 -5.76
N ILE A 298 -16.68 -1.32 -5.93
CA ILE A 298 -15.42 -1.82 -5.37
C ILE A 298 -15.46 -1.79 -3.84
N VAL A 299 -15.74 -0.63 -3.23
CA VAL A 299 -15.75 -0.50 -1.77
C VAL A 299 -16.73 -1.46 -1.12
N SER A 300 -17.95 -1.57 -1.65
CA SER A 300 -18.98 -2.41 -1.04
C SER A 300 -18.73 -3.91 -1.24
N ALA A 301 -17.99 -4.30 -2.28
CA ALA A 301 -17.61 -5.68 -2.52
C ALA A 301 -16.43 -6.12 -1.63
N VAL A 302 -15.46 -5.21 -1.40
CA VAL A 302 -14.24 -5.50 -0.63
C VAL A 302 -14.47 -5.36 0.87
N THR A 303 -15.24 -4.35 1.29
CA THR A 303 -15.61 -4.07 2.69
C THR A 303 -17.13 -4.01 2.85
N PRO A 304 -17.86 -5.15 2.71
CA PRO A 304 -19.31 -5.17 2.77
C PRO A 304 -19.92 -4.77 4.12
N THR A 305 -19.09 -4.65 5.17
CA THR A 305 -19.48 -4.22 6.52
C THR A 305 -19.28 -2.73 6.77
N SER A 306 -18.53 -2.02 5.92
CA SER A 306 -18.41 -0.56 5.99
C SER A 306 -19.72 0.10 5.58
N ALA A 307 -20.05 1.20 6.26
CA ALA A 307 -20.95 2.17 5.66
C ALA A 307 -20.20 3.00 4.60
N VAL A 308 -20.91 3.45 3.58
CA VAL A 308 -20.37 4.33 2.54
C VAL A 308 -21.06 5.68 2.62
N ALA A 309 -20.32 6.78 2.60
CA ALA A 309 -20.85 8.13 2.55
C ALA A 309 -20.55 8.79 1.21
N LEU A 310 -21.57 9.25 0.49
CA LEU A 310 -21.40 9.91 -0.81
C LEU A 310 -21.45 11.43 -0.66
N TYR A 311 -20.40 12.10 -1.13
CA TYR A 311 -20.26 13.55 -1.13
C TYR A 311 -20.38 14.08 -2.56
N ALA A 312 -21.55 14.63 -2.89
CA ALA A 312 -21.95 14.93 -4.26
C ALA A 312 -22.09 16.43 -4.55
N GLN A 313 -21.41 17.27 -3.77
CA GLN A 313 -21.35 18.71 -4.05
C GLN A 313 -20.79 18.95 -5.46
N ASN A 314 -21.25 20.03 -6.11
CA ASN A 314 -20.97 20.27 -7.54
C ASN A 314 -19.47 20.42 -7.88
N ALA A 315 -18.64 20.81 -6.92
CA ALA A 315 -17.20 20.94 -7.10
C ALA A 315 -16.44 19.98 -6.18
N VAL A 316 -15.37 19.37 -6.72
CA VAL A 316 -14.56 18.37 -6.02
C VAL A 316 -13.95 18.92 -4.73
N PHE A 317 -13.43 20.16 -4.74
CA PHE A 317 -12.94 20.84 -3.53
C PHE A 317 -14.01 20.97 -2.44
N GLN A 318 -15.24 21.34 -2.84
CA GLN A 318 -16.37 21.50 -1.92
C GLN A 318 -16.81 20.16 -1.35
N ALA A 319 -16.79 19.10 -2.15
CA ALA A 319 -17.10 17.74 -1.71
C ALA A 319 -16.06 17.21 -0.71
N TRP A 320 -14.77 17.41 -0.97
CA TRP A 320 -13.71 17.09 -0.01
C TRP A 320 -13.86 17.86 1.30
N LEU A 321 -14.10 19.17 1.22
CA LEU A 321 -14.30 19.98 2.42
C LEU A 321 -15.52 19.50 3.22
N SER A 322 -16.60 19.12 2.54
CA SER A 322 -17.79 18.55 3.20
C SER A 322 -17.47 17.22 3.87
N ALA A 323 -16.69 16.35 3.21
CA ALA A 323 -16.30 15.05 3.74
C ALA A 323 -15.37 15.13 4.96
N VAL A 324 -14.41 16.05 4.96
CA VAL A 324 -13.49 16.28 6.09
C VAL A 324 -14.25 16.72 7.35
N TRP A 325 -15.31 17.52 7.17
CA TRP A 325 -16.09 18.12 8.26
C TRP A 325 -17.43 17.42 8.52
N ASP A 326 -17.65 16.21 8.01
CA ASP A 326 -18.87 15.44 8.24
C ASP A 326 -18.81 14.65 9.55
N ASP A 327 -19.25 15.27 10.63
CA ASP A 327 -19.40 14.61 11.93
C ASP A 327 -20.55 13.58 11.96
N THR A 328 -21.47 13.59 10.97
CA THR A 328 -22.61 12.67 10.92
C THR A 328 -22.20 11.31 10.38
N ALA A 329 -21.54 11.29 9.22
CA ALA A 329 -21.01 10.06 8.65
C ALA A 329 -19.66 9.66 9.28
N SER A 330 -18.88 10.65 9.73
CA SER A 330 -17.57 10.49 10.38
C SER A 330 -16.65 9.52 9.61
N PRO A 331 -16.34 9.79 8.34
CA PRO A 331 -15.49 8.90 7.55
C PRO A 331 -14.12 8.74 8.21
N GLU A 332 -13.59 7.52 8.23
CA GLU A 332 -12.20 7.25 8.64
C GLU A 332 -11.23 7.22 7.45
N ALA A 333 -11.76 6.96 6.26
CA ALA A 333 -11.07 7.04 4.98
C ALA A 333 -11.95 7.76 3.96
N ILE A 334 -11.33 8.56 3.08
CA ILE A 334 -12.00 9.25 1.97
C ILE A 334 -11.27 8.91 0.67
N SER A 335 -12.01 8.49 -0.35
CA SER A 335 -11.52 8.23 -1.71
C SER A 335 -12.04 9.27 -2.69
N ALA A 336 -11.17 9.74 -3.60
CA ALA A 336 -11.56 10.54 -4.74
C ALA A 336 -10.88 10.06 -6.03
N SER A 337 -11.71 9.68 -6.99
CA SER A 337 -11.29 9.27 -8.34
C SER A 337 -11.42 10.40 -9.37
N TYR A 338 -11.67 11.62 -8.90
CA TYR A 338 -11.79 12.82 -9.73
C TYR A 338 -10.58 13.74 -9.58
N GLU A 339 -10.21 14.42 -10.68
CA GLU A 339 -9.29 15.55 -10.61
C GLU A 339 -9.91 16.71 -9.81
N LEU A 340 -9.11 17.35 -8.95
CA LEU A 340 -9.52 18.47 -8.09
C LEU A 340 -9.81 19.80 -8.84
N GLY A 341 -9.69 19.77 -10.17
CA GLY A 341 -9.87 20.90 -11.08
C GLY A 341 -8.60 21.25 -11.85
N THR A 342 -8.62 22.39 -12.55
CA THR A 342 -7.43 22.91 -13.22
C THR A 342 -6.40 23.34 -12.17
N PRO A 343 -5.15 22.80 -12.21
CA PRO A 343 -4.17 23.03 -11.16
C PRO A 343 -3.71 24.49 -11.21
N PRO A 344 -3.92 25.29 -10.15
CA PRO A 344 -3.34 26.63 -10.06
C PRO A 344 -1.81 26.56 -9.96
N VAL A 345 -1.13 27.66 -10.27
CA VAL A 345 0.33 27.77 -10.11
C VAL A 345 0.73 27.47 -8.66
N ALA A 346 1.77 26.64 -8.48
CA ALA A 346 2.25 26.29 -7.15
C ALA A 346 2.63 27.51 -6.30
N GLY A 347 2.30 27.49 -5.01
CA GLY A 347 2.51 28.60 -4.08
C GLY A 347 1.56 29.81 -4.25
N SER A 348 0.66 29.78 -5.23
CA SER A 348 -0.42 30.76 -5.36
C SER A 348 -1.42 30.67 -4.20
N ILE A 349 -2.18 31.74 -3.98
CA ILE A 349 -3.28 31.73 -2.99
C ILE A 349 -4.35 30.68 -3.34
N PHE A 350 -4.47 30.31 -4.62
CA PHE A 350 -5.38 29.27 -5.08
C PHE A 350 -4.88 27.88 -4.71
N ALA A 351 -3.60 27.59 -4.96
CA ALA A 351 -2.97 26.33 -4.55
C ALA A 351 -3.03 26.15 -3.01
N ASN A 352 -2.78 27.22 -2.27
CA ASN A 352 -2.80 27.20 -0.80
C ASN A 352 -4.17 26.82 -0.21
N ALA A 353 -5.28 27.06 -0.93
CA ALA A 353 -6.60 26.62 -0.48
C ALA A 353 -6.68 25.08 -0.42
N TYR A 354 -6.13 24.40 -1.42
CA TYR A 354 -6.05 22.94 -1.47
C TYR A 354 -5.05 22.39 -0.44
N THR A 355 -3.88 23.00 -0.30
CA THR A 355 -2.92 22.63 0.76
C THR A 355 -3.56 22.70 2.15
N SER A 356 -4.27 23.80 2.43
CA SER A 356 -5.00 24.00 3.68
C SER A 356 -6.06 22.92 3.94
N LEU A 357 -6.82 22.53 2.91
CA LEU A 357 -7.84 21.50 3.00
C LEU A 357 -7.24 20.14 3.40
N PHE A 358 -6.11 19.75 2.81
CA PHE A 358 -5.50 18.45 3.11
C PHE A 358 -4.68 18.44 4.41
N GLU A 359 -4.20 19.60 4.88
CA GLU A 359 -3.77 19.73 6.28
C GLU A 359 -4.94 19.51 7.25
N ASP A 360 -6.12 20.06 6.94
CA ASP A 360 -7.31 19.85 7.77
C ASP A 360 -7.73 18.37 7.78
N LEU A 361 -7.70 17.69 6.62
CA LEU A 361 -7.88 16.23 6.53
C LEU A 361 -6.93 15.47 7.48
N ALA A 362 -5.63 15.79 7.44
CA ALA A 362 -4.65 15.15 8.32
C ALA A 362 -4.94 15.44 9.79
N LEU A 363 -5.32 16.68 10.15
CA LEU A 363 -5.72 17.07 11.51
C LEU A 363 -7.02 16.40 11.96
N HIS A 364 -7.93 16.01 11.07
CA HIS A 364 -9.08 15.18 11.43
C HIS A 364 -8.70 13.71 11.71
N GLY A 365 -7.46 13.32 11.45
CA GLY A 365 -7.01 11.94 11.58
C GLY A 365 -7.77 11.00 10.64
N ILE A 366 -8.02 11.47 9.41
CA ILE A 366 -8.70 10.74 8.32
C ILE A 366 -7.65 10.37 7.26
N SER A 367 -7.75 9.16 6.72
CA SER A 367 -6.92 8.73 5.59
C SER A 367 -7.52 9.23 4.27
N GLY A 368 -6.77 9.98 3.46
CA GLY A 368 -7.25 10.45 2.14
C GLY A 368 -6.53 9.76 0.99
N PHE A 369 -7.31 9.28 0.03
CA PHE A 369 -6.84 8.61 -1.17
C PHE A 369 -7.27 9.39 -2.41
N GLN A 370 -6.32 9.65 -3.30
CA GLN A 370 -6.53 10.39 -4.52
C GLN A 370 -5.94 9.62 -5.69
N SER A 371 -6.75 9.41 -6.73
CA SER A 371 -6.26 8.86 -8.00
C SER A 371 -5.14 9.75 -8.54
N SER A 372 -4.05 9.12 -9.00
CA SER A 372 -2.95 9.83 -9.64
C SER A 372 -3.34 10.41 -11.00
N GLY A 373 -4.34 9.79 -11.65
CA GLY A 373 -4.91 10.16 -12.95
C GLY A 373 -4.54 9.16 -14.05
N ASP A 374 -5.27 9.24 -15.17
CA ASP A 374 -5.25 8.19 -16.22
C ASP A 374 -4.55 8.61 -17.53
N ARG A 375 -3.72 9.67 -17.52
CA ARG A 375 -3.15 10.26 -18.75
C ARG A 375 -1.62 10.23 -18.82
N GLY A 376 -0.96 9.45 -17.97
CA GLY A 376 0.49 9.33 -17.95
C GLY A 376 1.21 10.65 -17.72
N THR A 377 2.46 10.76 -18.17
CA THR A 377 3.26 11.97 -17.96
C THR A 377 2.79 13.22 -18.71
N ASN A 378 1.81 13.18 -19.62
CA ASN A 378 1.27 14.42 -20.15
C ASN A 378 0.27 15.11 -19.22
N ALA A 379 -0.43 14.38 -18.35
CA ALA A 379 -1.50 14.90 -17.49
C ALA A 379 -2.41 15.92 -18.21
N HIS A 380 -2.83 15.61 -19.45
CA HIS A 380 -3.65 16.48 -20.32
C HIS A 380 -2.98 17.81 -20.74
N THR A 381 -1.65 17.85 -20.83
CA THR A 381 -0.87 19.06 -21.15
C THR A 381 0.15 18.77 -22.25
N GLY A 382 -0.10 19.29 -23.45
CA GLY A 382 0.77 19.12 -24.63
C GLY A 382 1.98 20.07 -24.68
N ASN A 383 2.72 20.23 -23.58
CA ASN A 383 3.91 21.11 -23.51
C ASN A 383 5.24 20.38 -23.81
N GLY A 384 5.21 19.07 -24.03
CA GLY A 384 6.38 18.25 -24.33
C GLY A 384 7.25 17.88 -23.14
N ILE A 385 6.78 18.09 -21.89
CA ILE A 385 7.47 17.65 -20.66
C ILE A 385 6.58 16.68 -19.86
N ALA A 386 7.15 16.09 -18.81
CA ALA A 386 6.36 15.36 -17.82
C ALA A 386 5.63 16.35 -16.91
N ASN A 387 4.33 16.13 -16.74
CA ASN A 387 3.41 16.94 -15.96
C ASN A 387 2.68 16.06 -14.96
N ILE A 388 2.27 16.69 -13.87
CA ILE A 388 1.34 16.14 -12.89
C ILE A 388 0.40 17.27 -12.44
N LYS A 389 -0.72 16.92 -11.81
CA LYS A 389 -1.66 17.89 -11.26
C LYS A 389 -1.30 18.18 -9.81
N ASN A 390 -0.56 19.27 -9.56
CA ASN A 390 0.01 19.62 -8.23
C ASN A 390 -1.00 19.54 -7.06
N VAL A 391 -2.24 20.02 -7.23
CA VAL A 391 -3.28 19.97 -6.19
C VAL A 391 -3.78 18.56 -5.87
N SER A 392 -3.64 17.61 -6.81
CA SER A 392 -3.98 16.19 -6.63
C SER A 392 -2.85 15.38 -6.02
N VAL A 393 -1.68 15.97 -5.82
CA VAL A 393 -0.52 15.31 -5.20
C VAL A 393 -0.15 15.99 -3.90
N SER A 394 -1.13 16.25 -3.02
CA SER A 394 -0.82 16.77 -1.68
C SER A 394 0.04 15.77 -0.89
N PRO A 395 1.05 16.21 -0.11
CA PRO A 395 1.81 15.33 0.78
C PRO A 395 1.00 14.67 1.90
N TYR A 396 -0.23 15.14 2.13
CA TYR A 396 -1.16 14.60 3.14
C TYR A 396 -2.18 13.63 2.56
N LEU A 397 -2.10 13.35 1.26
CA LEU A 397 -2.87 12.31 0.56
C LEU A 397 -1.95 11.13 0.26
N THR A 398 -2.52 9.93 0.30
CA THR A 398 -1.93 8.76 -0.37
C THR A 398 -2.39 8.79 -1.83
N VAL A 399 -1.46 9.09 -2.75
CA VAL A 399 -1.76 9.13 -4.19
C VAL A 399 -1.62 7.74 -4.77
N VAL A 400 -2.67 7.28 -5.46
CA VAL A 400 -2.79 5.89 -5.91
C VAL A 400 -2.65 5.81 -7.43
N GLY A 401 -1.61 5.10 -7.88
CA GLY A 401 -1.34 4.79 -9.28
C GLY A 401 -2.02 3.52 -9.76
N GLY A 402 -1.65 3.09 -10.97
CA GLY A 402 -2.26 1.96 -11.67
C GLY A 402 -1.25 0.96 -12.21
N THR A 403 -1.51 -0.33 -11.96
CA THR A 403 -0.82 -1.45 -12.58
C THR A 403 -1.72 -2.16 -13.59
N SER A 404 -1.12 -2.93 -14.49
CA SER A 404 -1.81 -3.94 -15.29
C SER A 404 -1.38 -5.32 -14.84
N SER A 405 -2.33 -6.12 -14.38
CA SER A 405 -2.07 -7.49 -13.91
C SER A 405 -2.32 -8.50 -15.05
N SER A 406 -1.40 -9.45 -15.22
CA SER A 406 -1.52 -10.53 -16.21
C SER A 406 -1.47 -11.89 -15.51
N ASP A 407 -2.48 -12.73 -15.74
CA ASP A 407 -2.56 -14.07 -15.16
C ASP A 407 -2.14 -15.15 -16.18
N ALA A 408 -2.26 -16.42 -15.78
CA ALA A 408 -1.92 -17.56 -16.64
C ALA A 408 -2.78 -17.66 -17.93
N ASN A 409 -3.90 -16.94 -18.01
CA ASN A 409 -4.73 -16.86 -19.20
C ASN A 409 -4.38 -15.62 -20.04
N SER A 410 -4.27 -14.43 -19.45
CA SER A 410 -4.03 -13.21 -20.22
C SER A 410 -2.59 -13.05 -20.68
N ALA A 411 -1.59 -13.50 -19.90
CA ALA A 411 -0.17 -13.34 -20.23
C ALA A 411 0.24 -14.06 -21.55
N PRO A 412 -0.16 -15.32 -21.82
CA PRO A 412 0.14 -15.98 -23.10
C PRO A 412 -0.51 -15.34 -24.34
N HIS A 413 -1.47 -14.44 -24.13
CA HIS A 413 -2.21 -13.74 -25.18
C HIS A 413 -1.75 -12.28 -25.38
N ASP A 414 -0.71 -11.86 -24.65
CA ASP A 414 -0.03 -10.58 -24.78
C ASP A 414 1.39 -10.79 -25.34
N THR A 415 1.58 -10.46 -26.61
CA THR A 415 2.87 -10.67 -27.30
C THR A 415 4.02 -9.87 -26.70
N THR A 416 3.73 -8.83 -25.91
CA THR A 416 4.77 -8.06 -25.21
C THR A 416 5.40 -8.84 -24.06
N LEU A 417 4.70 -9.88 -23.57
CA LEU A 417 5.13 -10.75 -22.47
C LEU A 417 5.73 -12.09 -22.95
N ASP A 418 5.72 -12.39 -24.25
CA ASP A 418 6.16 -13.68 -24.81
C ASP A 418 7.53 -14.14 -24.27
N ASN A 419 8.52 -13.24 -24.29
CA ASN A 419 9.87 -13.55 -23.81
C ASN A 419 9.88 -13.80 -22.30
N TYR A 420 9.11 -13.03 -21.54
CA TYR A 420 9.03 -13.15 -20.09
C TYR A 420 8.39 -14.50 -19.70
N VAL A 421 7.22 -14.81 -20.28
CA VAL A 421 6.52 -16.08 -20.07
C VAL A 421 7.39 -17.27 -20.48
N GLN A 422 8.13 -17.16 -21.60
CA GLN A 422 9.06 -18.20 -22.03
C GLN A 422 10.21 -18.39 -21.03
N SER A 423 10.83 -17.31 -20.55
CA SER A 423 11.93 -17.38 -19.56
C SER A 423 11.45 -17.97 -18.24
N LEU A 424 10.28 -17.55 -17.74
CA LEU A 424 9.67 -18.10 -16.54
C LEU A 424 9.39 -19.61 -16.69
N GLY A 425 8.82 -20.03 -17.82
CA GLY A 425 8.58 -21.45 -18.12
C GLY A 425 9.85 -22.29 -18.28
N ASN A 426 11.00 -21.67 -18.54
CA ASN A 426 12.30 -22.33 -18.56
C ASN A 426 13.01 -22.36 -17.19
N GLY A 427 12.42 -21.76 -16.15
CA GLY A 427 13.03 -21.65 -14.82
C GLY A 427 14.19 -20.65 -14.76
N ASP A 428 14.17 -19.58 -15.58
CA ASP A 428 15.17 -18.51 -15.52
C ASP A 428 15.09 -17.76 -14.18
N LEU A 429 16.14 -17.83 -13.37
CA LEU A 429 16.14 -17.29 -12.01
C LEU A 429 15.96 -15.77 -11.95
N THR A 430 16.50 -15.01 -12.91
CA THR A 430 16.29 -13.56 -12.97
C THR A 430 14.81 -13.23 -13.18
N THR A 431 14.20 -13.86 -14.18
CA THR A 431 12.77 -13.69 -14.47
C THR A 431 11.91 -14.15 -13.29
N LEU A 432 12.30 -15.24 -12.63
CA LEU A 432 11.62 -15.76 -11.46
C LEU A 432 11.69 -14.80 -10.26
N VAL A 433 12.85 -14.21 -9.96
CA VAL A 433 12.97 -13.19 -8.90
C VAL A 433 12.07 -12.00 -9.20
N THR A 434 12.09 -11.48 -10.43
CA THR A 434 11.16 -10.41 -10.85
C THR A 434 9.71 -10.81 -10.64
N ALA A 435 9.34 -12.05 -10.98
CA ALA A 435 7.98 -12.54 -10.76
C ALA A 435 7.64 -12.55 -9.27
N ILE A 436 8.53 -13.10 -8.43
CA ILE A 436 8.32 -13.22 -6.98
C ILE A 436 8.10 -11.84 -6.36
N ARG A 437 8.90 -10.87 -6.82
CA ARG A 437 8.75 -9.46 -6.45
C ARG A 437 7.42 -8.85 -6.84
N SER A 438 6.88 -9.24 -7.99
CA SER A 438 5.54 -8.84 -8.42
C SER A 438 4.41 -9.68 -7.79
N GLY A 439 4.68 -10.46 -6.73
CA GLY A 439 3.69 -11.25 -6.01
C GLY A 439 3.57 -12.72 -6.43
N TYR A 440 4.48 -13.23 -7.27
CA TYR A 440 4.48 -14.64 -7.70
C TYR A 440 4.83 -15.60 -6.56
N GLN A 441 3.98 -16.62 -6.35
CA GLN A 441 4.15 -17.62 -5.29
C GLN A 441 4.20 -19.08 -5.80
N GLY A 442 4.02 -19.33 -7.11
CA GLY A 442 4.05 -20.68 -7.72
C GLY A 442 3.14 -20.89 -8.94
N LEU A 443 3.14 -22.11 -9.50
CA LEU A 443 2.39 -22.52 -10.70
C LEU A 443 0.94 -22.96 -10.40
N SER A 444 0.19 -22.19 -9.61
CA SER A 444 -1.28 -22.32 -9.52
C SER A 444 -1.96 -21.16 -10.26
N SER A 445 -3.23 -21.34 -10.65
CA SER A 445 -3.95 -20.52 -11.64
C SER A 445 -4.33 -19.09 -11.22
N SER A 446 -3.68 -18.51 -10.22
CA SER A 446 -4.00 -17.20 -9.64
C SER A 446 -2.82 -16.25 -9.57
N THR A 447 -1.72 -16.57 -10.25
CA THR A 447 -0.49 -15.77 -10.16
C THR A 447 -0.46 -14.65 -11.19
N TRP A 448 -0.15 -13.44 -10.73
CA TRP A 448 -0.19 -12.23 -11.54
C TRP A 448 1.21 -11.66 -11.75
N LEU A 449 1.56 -11.42 -13.01
CA LEU A 449 2.64 -10.51 -13.36
C LEU A 449 2.05 -9.11 -13.40
N GLU A 450 2.59 -8.19 -12.61
CA GLU A 450 2.20 -6.79 -12.65
C GLU A 450 3.19 -5.97 -13.48
N THR A 451 2.66 -5.14 -14.37
CA THR A 451 3.40 -4.13 -15.12
C THR A 451 2.77 -2.75 -14.92
N VAL A 452 3.45 -1.68 -15.33
CA VAL A 452 2.85 -0.34 -15.35
C VAL A 452 1.64 -0.33 -16.27
N TRP A 453 0.51 0.21 -15.79
CA TRP A 453 -0.68 0.41 -16.63
C TRP A 453 -0.43 1.50 -17.67
N ASN A 454 -0.34 1.09 -18.94
CA ASN A 454 -0.13 1.95 -20.09
C ASN A 454 -0.60 1.22 -21.36
N GLU A 455 -1.80 1.57 -21.81
CA GLU A 455 -2.49 0.97 -22.95
C GLU A 455 -2.15 1.63 -24.29
N ALA A 456 -1.21 2.59 -24.30
CA ALA A 456 -0.89 3.31 -25.53
C ALA A 456 -0.39 2.37 -26.63
N THR A 457 -0.91 2.56 -27.85
CA THR A 457 -0.56 1.73 -29.00
C THR A 457 -0.44 2.58 -30.26
N LEU A 458 0.67 2.41 -30.99
CA LEU A 458 0.88 3.04 -32.29
C LEU A 458 0.52 2.07 -33.42
N THR A 459 -0.43 2.47 -34.28
CA THR A 459 -0.77 1.77 -35.52
C THR A 459 -0.67 2.72 -36.71
N GLY A 460 0.35 2.53 -37.56
CA GLY A 460 0.65 3.46 -38.64
C GLY A 460 1.11 4.80 -38.07
N THR A 461 0.28 5.84 -38.21
CA THR A 461 0.50 7.17 -37.63
C THR A 461 -0.42 7.47 -36.45
N THR A 462 -1.37 6.58 -36.15
CA THR A 462 -2.39 6.80 -35.13
C THR A 462 -1.94 6.22 -33.80
N MET A 463 -1.87 7.06 -32.77
CA MET A 463 -1.54 6.68 -31.41
C MET A 463 -2.82 6.69 -30.55
N THR A 464 -3.24 5.52 -30.08
CA THR A 464 -4.41 5.37 -29.19
C THR A 464 -4.00 5.40 -27.73
N SER A 465 -4.93 5.77 -26.83
CA SER A 465 -4.74 5.78 -25.36
C SER A 465 -3.60 6.66 -24.83
N TYR A 466 -3.03 7.54 -25.67
CA TYR A 466 -1.84 8.34 -25.32
C TYR A 466 -2.19 9.67 -24.67
N VAL A 467 -3.25 10.33 -25.14
CA VAL A 467 -3.75 11.60 -24.59
C VAL A 467 -5.14 11.47 -23.96
N THR A 468 -5.71 10.26 -23.97
CA THR A 468 -6.96 9.86 -23.31
C THR A 468 -6.67 9.05 -22.06
N ASN A 469 -7.73 8.60 -21.37
CA ASN A 469 -7.59 7.71 -20.22
C ASN A 469 -7.02 6.35 -20.69
N GLY A 470 -5.99 5.86 -20.02
CA GLY A 470 -5.32 4.61 -20.36
C GLY A 470 -3.87 4.46 -19.86
N ILE A 471 -3.34 5.43 -19.11
CA ILE A 471 -1.96 5.41 -18.61
C ILE A 471 -1.90 5.93 -17.18
N SER A 472 -1.33 5.17 -16.24
CA SER A 472 -1.11 5.62 -14.87
C SER A 472 -0.27 6.90 -14.84
N THR A 473 -0.79 7.97 -14.25
CA THR A 473 -0.07 9.25 -14.12
C THR A 473 0.93 9.17 -12.97
N GLY A 474 2.15 9.65 -13.20
CA GLY A 474 3.20 9.70 -12.19
C GLY A 474 4.32 10.67 -12.59
N GLY A 475 5.08 11.15 -11.61
CA GLY A 475 6.12 12.15 -11.79
C GLY A 475 6.42 12.96 -10.54
N VAL A 476 7.06 14.12 -10.74
CA VAL A 476 7.60 14.95 -9.65
C VAL A 476 6.88 16.30 -9.61
N ASP A 477 6.36 16.66 -8.44
CA ASP A 477 5.84 18.01 -8.19
C ASP A 477 6.96 18.93 -7.78
N THR A 478 7.53 19.64 -8.75
CA THR A 478 8.59 20.63 -8.50
C THR A 478 8.07 21.91 -7.83
N GLY A 479 6.75 22.07 -7.75
CA GLY A 479 6.10 23.20 -7.09
C GLY A 479 6.10 23.14 -5.56
N GLN A 480 6.41 21.97 -4.99
CA GLN A 480 6.48 21.76 -3.54
C GLN A 480 7.71 20.94 -3.14
N ALA A 481 8.15 21.15 -1.90
CA ALA A 481 9.28 20.41 -1.36
C ALA A 481 8.95 18.92 -1.24
N MET A 482 9.98 18.08 -1.41
CA MET A 482 9.87 16.66 -1.09
C MET A 482 9.49 16.52 0.40
N PRO A 483 8.43 15.76 0.73
CA PRO A 483 8.02 15.58 2.12
C PRO A 483 9.03 14.74 2.89
N GLY A 484 9.04 14.94 4.22
CA GLY A 484 9.98 14.28 5.14
C GLY A 484 10.05 12.77 4.96
N TYR A 485 8.90 12.11 4.81
CA TYR A 485 8.85 10.66 4.62
C TYR A 485 9.52 10.15 3.32
N GLN A 486 9.61 10.97 2.27
CA GLN A 486 10.34 10.63 1.03
C GLN A 486 11.84 10.97 1.16
N THR A 487 12.17 12.09 1.83
CA THR A 487 13.58 12.46 2.07
C THR A 487 14.26 11.50 3.05
N ASP A 488 13.57 11.14 4.12
CA ASP A 488 14.05 10.25 5.17
C ASP A 488 14.22 8.83 4.62
N ALA A 489 13.40 8.45 3.64
CA ALA A 489 13.56 7.20 2.89
C ALA A 489 14.69 7.21 1.85
N GLY A 490 15.42 8.32 1.70
CA GLY A 490 16.58 8.40 0.82
C GLY A 490 16.26 8.64 -0.66
N LEU A 491 15.03 9.03 -1.00
CA LEU A 491 14.56 9.08 -2.39
C LEU A 491 14.99 10.33 -3.17
N GLY A 492 15.90 11.15 -2.63
CA GLY A 492 16.38 12.39 -3.25
C GLY A 492 17.02 12.21 -4.62
N GLY A 493 17.67 11.06 -4.86
CA GLY A 493 18.26 10.71 -6.17
C GLY A 493 17.28 10.04 -7.14
N VAL A 494 16.15 9.54 -6.64
CA VAL A 494 15.13 8.80 -7.40
C VAL A 494 14.02 9.75 -7.86
N ILE A 495 13.54 10.62 -6.97
CA ILE A 495 12.47 11.57 -7.22
C ILE A 495 13.08 12.85 -7.81
N VAL A 496 13.43 12.75 -9.08
CA VAL A 496 13.95 13.85 -9.88
C VAL A 496 13.31 13.85 -11.26
N THR A 497 13.04 15.06 -11.76
CA THR A 497 12.68 15.25 -13.17
C THR A 497 13.86 14.89 -14.07
N ALA A 498 13.61 14.76 -15.37
CA ALA A 498 14.67 14.49 -16.36
C ALA A 498 15.79 15.55 -16.39
N ASP A 499 15.53 16.78 -15.94
CA ASP A 499 16.50 17.86 -15.78
C ASP A 499 17.11 17.98 -14.36
N GLY A 500 16.81 17.03 -13.47
CA GLY A 500 17.42 16.91 -12.15
C GLY A 500 16.78 17.78 -11.05
N VAL A 501 15.53 18.21 -11.24
CA VAL A 501 14.79 18.98 -10.24
C VAL A 501 14.01 18.04 -9.33
N SER A 502 14.21 18.17 -8.01
CA SER A 502 13.49 17.38 -7.01
C SER A 502 12.18 18.05 -6.56
N GLY A 503 11.28 17.26 -5.98
CA GLY A 503 9.98 17.69 -5.49
C GLY A 503 9.24 16.54 -4.83
N ARG A 504 7.92 16.65 -4.65
CA ARG A 504 7.10 15.53 -4.13
C ARG A 504 6.88 14.49 -5.24
N GLY A 505 7.28 13.24 -5.01
CA GLY A 505 7.10 12.14 -5.95
C GLY A 505 5.67 11.60 -5.93
N SER A 506 5.18 11.12 -7.08
CA SER A 506 3.86 10.51 -7.27
C SER A 506 3.95 9.36 -8.29
N PRO A 507 3.16 8.27 -8.13
CA PRO A 507 2.25 8.00 -7.00
C PRO A 507 3.00 7.59 -5.71
N ASP A 508 2.26 7.41 -4.61
CA ASP A 508 2.81 6.84 -3.36
C ASP A 508 2.72 5.30 -3.40
N VAL A 509 1.61 4.75 -3.89
CA VAL A 509 1.32 3.30 -4.02
C VAL A 509 0.50 3.03 -5.29
N SER A 510 0.29 1.77 -5.66
CA SER A 510 -0.57 1.40 -6.80
C SER A 510 -1.46 0.18 -6.51
N ALA A 511 -2.40 -0.08 -7.41
CA ALA A 511 -3.11 -1.35 -7.55
C ALA A 511 -3.61 -1.50 -8.99
N ASN A 512 -4.19 -2.64 -9.35
CA ASN A 512 -4.66 -2.91 -10.71
C ASN A 512 -5.60 -1.80 -11.19
N ALA A 513 -5.39 -1.35 -12.42
CA ALA A 513 -6.10 -0.26 -13.08
C ALA A 513 -6.57 -0.62 -14.50
N GLY A 514 -6.44 -1.86 -14.96
CA GLY A 514 -6.88 -2.27 -16.30
C GLY A 514 -5.79 -2.97 -17.10
N GLY A 515 -5.76 -2.74 -18.41
CA GLY A 515 -4.86 -3.43 -19.32
C GLY A 515 -5.28 -4.89 -19.53
N ASN A 516 -4.57 -5.81 -18.87
CA ASN A 516 -4.80 -7.25 -19.02
C ASN A 516 -5.81 -7.84 -18.01
N LEU A 517 -6.25 -7.05 -17.03
CA LEU A 517 -7.23 -7.44 -16.01
C LEU A 517 -8.14 -6.29 -15.61
N PHE A 518 -9.46 -6.49 -15.65
CA PHE A 518 -10.46 -5.48 -15.27
C PHE A 518 -11.30 -5.89 -14.05
N TYR A 519 -11.93 -4.90 -13.42
CA TYR A 519 -12.88 -5.11 -12.32
C TYR A 519 -14.29 -5.33 -12.88
N THR A 520 -14.95 -6.38 -12.39
CA THR A 520 -16.39 -6.62 -12.62
C THR A 520 -17.21 -5.72 -11.70
N VAL A 521 -17.68 -4.60 -12.23
CA VAL A 521 -18.41 -3.55 -11.49
C VAL A 521 -19.82 -3.37 -12.05
N PRO A 522 -20.78 -2.77 -11.30
CA PRO A 522 -22.15 -2.66 -11.77
C PRO A 522 -22.31 -1.67 -12.94
N THR A 523 -23.30 -1.90 -13.80
CA THR A 523 -23.82 -0.86 -14.70
C THR A 523 -24.58 0.21 -13.93
N GLY A 524 -24.85 1.38 -14.51
CA GLY A 524 -25.50 2.48 -13.78
C GLY A 524 -26.94 2.27 -13.32
N ASP A 525 -27.62 1.24 -13.84
CA ASP A 525 -28.90 0.76 -13.32
C ASP A 525 -28.77 -0.46 -12.40
N TYR A 526 -27.54 -0.96 -12.20
CA TYR A 526 -27.15 -2.13 -11.41
C TYR A 526 -27.86 -3.42 -11.84
N SER A 527 -28.34 -3.47 -13.09
CA SER A 527 -29.04 -4.65 -13.64
C SER A 527 -28.07 -5.73 -14.14
N THR A 528 -26.84 -5.33 -14.47
CA THR A 528 -25.76 -6.19 -14.98
C THR A 528 -24.40 -5.67 -14.51
N THR A 529 -23.32 -6.33 -14.93
CA THR A 529 -21.94 -5.93 -14.65
C THR A 529 -21.19 -5.59 -15.94
N ILE A 530 -20.13 -4.80 -15.81
CA ILE A 530 -19.16 -4.46 -16.86
C ILE A 530 -17.73 -4.58 -16.33
N GLY A 531 -16.77 -4.86 -17.21
CA GLY A 531 -15.35 -4.68 -16.94
C GLY A 531 -15.01 -3.19 -16.95
N ASN A 532 -14.35 -2.70 -15.89
CA ASN A 532 -13.88 -1.33 -15.79
C ASN A 532 -12.54 -1.25 -15.04
N GLY A 533 -11.83 -0.13 -15.18
CA GLY A 533 -10.47 0.09 -14.65
C GLY A 533 -10.22 1.56 -14.37
N GLY A 534 -9.03 2.05 -14.68
CA GLY A 534 -8.53 3.36 -14.28
C GLY A 534 -7.82 3.34 -12.93
N THR A 535 -7.02 4.37 -12.67
CA THR A 535 -6.60 4.66 -11.29
C THR A 535 -7.80 5.00 -10.40
N SER A 536 -8.93 5.34 -11.02
CA SER A 536 -10.27 5.34 -10.43
C SER A 536 -10.71 4.02 -9.81
N ALA A 537 -10.25 2.87 -10.30
CA ALA A 537 -10.53 1.57 -9.67
C ALA A 537 -9.54 1.25 -8.53
N SER A 538 -8.27 1.63 -8.69
CA SER A 538 -7.21 1.36 -7.70
C SER A 538 -7.39 2.18 -6.42
N THR A 539 -7.86 3.43 -6.53
CA THR A 539 -8.04 4.36 -5.40
C THR A 539 -9.07 3.90 -4.35
N PRO A 540 -10.33 3.58 -4.71
CA PRO A 540 -11.32 3.07 -3.77
C PRO A 540 -10.95 1.70 -3.20
N LEU A 541 -10.16 0.88 -3.92
CA LEU A 541 -9.62 -0.36 -3.38
C LEU A 541 -8.68 -0.10 -2.19
N TRP A 542 -7.79 0.88 -2.30
CA TRP A 542 -6.90 1.29 -1.20
C TRP A 542 -7.65 1.90 -0.01
N ALA A 543 -8.73 2.65 -0.25
CA ALA A 543 -9.60 3.14 0.82
C ALA A 543 -10.29 1.98 1.57
N ALA A 544 -10.81 0.99 0.83
CA ALA A 544 -11.40 -0.23 1.42
C ALA A 544 -10.35 -1.05 2.18
N PHE A 545 -9.15 -1.22 1.61
CA PHE A 545 -8.03 -1.88 2.26
C PHE A 545 -7.67 -1.22 3.60
N THR A 546 -7.63 0.10 3.63
CA THR A 546 -7.30 0.90 4.82
C THR A 546 -8.37 0.80 5.90
N ALA A 547 -9.65 0.74 5.53
CA ALA A 547 -10.72 0.50 6.49
C ALA A 547 -10.58 -0.88 7.16
N GLN A 548 -10.12 -1.90 6.42
CA GLN A 548 -9.80 -3.21 7.00
C GLN A 548 -8.57 -3.14 7.91
N LEU A 549 -7.51 -2.40 7.53
CA LEU A 549 -6.35 -2.17 8.38
C LEU A 549 -6.73 -1.45 9.69
N ASN A 550 -7.63 -0.47 9.65
CA ASN A 550 -8.18 0.16 10.85
C ASN A 550 -8.92 -0.86 11.73
N GLY A 551 -9.65 -1.81 11.12
CA GLY A 551 -10.26 -2.93 11.83
C GLY A 551 -9.22 -3.81 12.54
N VAL A 552 -8.09 -4.11 11.87
CA VAL A 552 -6.98 -4.85 12.47
C VAL A 552 -6.33 -4.05 13.61
N PHE A 553 -6.06 -2.77 13.40
CA PHE A 553 -5.49 -1.88 14.41
C PHE A 553 -6.39 -1.79 15.64
N ALA A 554 -7.70 -1.66 15.47
CA ALA A 554 -8.65 -1.71 16.57
C ALA A 554 -8.62 -3.05 17.33
N ALA A 555 -8.47 -4.17 16.62
CA ALA A 555 -8.30 -5.50 17.24
C ALA A 555 -6.97 -5.62 18.04
N LEU A 556 -5.97 -4.82 17.68
CA LEU A 556 -4.67 -4.75 18.35
C LEU A 556 -4.61 -3.67 19.45
N ASP A 557 -5.71 -2.97 19.74
CA ASP A 557 -5.75 -1.81 20.65
C ASP A 557 -4.84 -0.64 20.17
N LEU A 558 -4.67 -0.54 18.86
CA LEU A 558 -4.00 0.56 18.18
C LEU A 558 -5.04 1.58 17.67
N PRO A 559 -4.70 2.89 17.67
CA PRO A 559 -5.58 3.90 17.10
C PRO A 559 -5.71 3.72 15.59
N ARG A 560 -6.82 4.18 14.99
CA ARG A 560 -6.97 4.24 13.52
C ARG A 560 -5.78 4.95 12.86
N LEU A 561 -5.48 4.60 11.61
CA LEU A 561 -4.30 5.07 10.88
C LEU A 561 -4.27 6.59 10.63
N GLY A 562 -5.38 7.20 10.20
CA GLY A 562 -5.40 8.63 9.86
C GLY A 562 -4.45 8.97 8.70
N TYR A 563 -3.61 10.00 8.82
CA TYR A 563 -2.54 10.28 7.86
C TYR A 563 -1.29 9.43 8.20
N TYR A 564 -0.88 8.53 7.30
CA TYR A 564 0.11 7.47 7.60
C TYR A 564 1.12 7.18 6.46
N ASN A 565 1.34 8.13 5.54
CA ASN A 565 2.34 7.93 4.46
C ASN A 565 3.71 7.59 5.04
N ASP A 566 4.13 8.22 6.13
CA ASP A 566 5.38 7.90 6.84
C ASP A 566 5.47 6.44 7.31
N LEU A 567 4.36 5.81 7.70
CA LEU A 567 4.34 4.37 7.99
C LEU A 567 4.55 3.52 6.74
N LEU A 568 3.96 3.89 5.60
CA LEU A 568 4.14 3.17 4.32
C LEU A 568 5.60 3.20 3.85
N TYR A 569 6.23 4.37 3.89
CA TYR A 569 7.64 4.54 3.52
C TYR A 569 8.61 3.91 4.54
N THR A 570 8.24 3.87 5.83
CA THR A 570 9.02 3.10 6.81
C THR A 570 8.89 1.59 6.55
N ALA A 571 7.67 1.12 6.23
CA ALA A 571 7.39 -0.28 5.93
C ALA A 571 8.18 -0.77 4.71
N SER A 572 8.30 0.04 3.64
CA SER A 572 9.06 -0.36 2.45
C SER A 572 10.56 -0.56 2.71
N LEU A 573 11.12 0.09 3.74
CA LEU A 573 12.53 -0.06 4.11
C LEU A 573 12.78 -1.23 5.07
N ILE A 574 11.89 -1.42 6.05
CA ILE A 574 12.07 -2.47 7.06
C ILE A 574 11.53 -3.82 6.60
N ALA A 575 10.49 -3.80 5.78
CA ALA A 575 9.80 -4.94 5.24
C ALA A 575 9.52 -4.74 3.74
N PRO A 576 10.55 -4.73 2.86
CA PRO A 576 10.36 -4.47 1.43
C PRO A 576 9.32 -5.37 0.75
N ALA A 577 9.13 -6.61 1.24
CA ALA A 577 8.08 -7.51 0.73
C ALA A 577 6.65 -7.12 1.15
N ALA A 578 6.46 -6.01 1.89
CA ALA A 578 5.18 -5.38 2.17
C ALA A 578 4.50 -4.82 0.91
N PHE A 579 5.28 -4.61 -0.15
CA PHE A 579 4.78 -4.23 -1.45
C PHE A 579 5.21 -5.23 -2.51
N ASN A 580 4.36 -5.49 -3.49
CA ASN A 580 4.77 -6.16 -4.71
C ASN A 580 5.39 -5.09 -5.61
N ASP A 581 6.66 -5.27 -5.92
CA ASP A 581 7.48 -4.32 -6.64
C ASP A 581 7.29 -4.48 -8.14
N VAL A 582 6.87 -3.40 -8.80
CA VAL A 582 6.53 -3.41 -10.22
C VAL A 582 7.71 -2.84 -10.99
N VAL A 583 8.52 -3.73 -11.57
CA VAL A 583 9.78 -3.35 -12.23
C VAL A 583 9.70 -3.35 -13.76
N LEU A 584 8.49 -3.53 -14.32
CA LEU A 584 8.28 -3.64 -15.77
C LEU A 584 7.28 -2.60 -16.27
N GLY A 585 7.71 -1.79 -17.24
CA GLY A 585 6.85 -0.86 -17.97
C GLY A 585 7.22 0.61 -17.76
N ASN A 586 6.42 1.51 -18.33
CA ASN A 586 6.64 2.94 -18.28
C ASN A 586 5.32 3.71 -18.40
N ASN A 587 5.31 4.98 -17.97
CA ASN A 587 4.19 5.90 -18.13
C ASN A 587 4.45 7.05 -19.11
N ALA A 588 5.41 6.87 -20.03
CA ALA A 588 5.86 7.93 -20.91
C ALA A 588 4.79 8.29 -21.96
N SER A 589 4.19 9.48 -21.80
CA SER A 589 3.12 9.96 -22.68
C SER A 589 3.23 11.44 -23.07
N SER A 590 4.38 12.09 -22.84
CA SER A 590 4.58 13.50 -23.18
C SER A 590 4.53 13.76 -24.68
N PHE A 591 3.87 14.86 -25.06
CA PHE A 591 3.69 15.25 -26.45
C PHE A 591 3.62 16.76 -26.62
N VAL A 592 3.73 17.20 -27.88
CA VAL A 592 3.46 18.57 -28.31
C VAL A 592 2.40 18.55 -29.41
N GLU A 593 1.38 19.39 -29.28
CA GLU A 593 0.39 19.63 -30.34
C GLU A 593 1.03 20.39 -31.51
N ASP A 594 0.97 19.82 -32.72
CA ASP A 594 1.41 20.46 -33.96
C ASP A 594 0.55 19.96 -35.12
N ARG A 595 -0.19 20.85 -35.78
CA ARG A 595 -1.05 20.51 -36.93
C ARG A 595 -0.30 19.92 -38.14
N ASN A 596 1.03 20.01 -38.17
CA ASN A 596 1.85 19.37 -39.20
C ASN A 596 2.67 18.20 -38.63
N GLY A 597 2.34 17.76 -37.41
CA GLY A 597 2.96 16.65 -36.72
C GLY A 597 2.77 15.32 -37.45
N PRO A 598 3.71 14.38 -37.28
CA PRO A 598 3.65 13.08 -37.94
C PRO A 598 2.70 12.08 -37.28
N LEU A 599 2.21 12.35 -36.07
CA LEU A 599 1.32 11.47 -35.31
C LEU A 599 -0.08 12.08 -35.17
N GLU A 600 -1.08 11.20 -35.22
CA GLU A 600 -2.48 11.50 -34.90
C GLU A 600 -2.80 10.87 -33.53
N PHE A 601 -2.95 11.69 -32.49
CA PHE A 601 -3.36 11.22 -31.17
C PHE A 601 -4.88 11.12 -31.10
N SER A 602 -5.41 9.94 -30.79
CA SER A 602 -6.86 9.78 -30.60
C SER A 602 -7.31 10.53 -29.34
N GLU A 603 -8.41 11.27 -29.43
CA GLU A 603 -9.06 11.92 -28.30
C GLU A 603 -10.45 11.33 -28.05
N GLU A 604 -10.85 11.32 -26.77
CA GLU A 604 -12.19 10.92 -26.38
C GLU A 604 -13.24 11.84 -27.02
N SER A 605 -14.21 11.22 -27.69
CA SER A 605 -15.39 11.90 -28.18
C SER A 605 -16.56 11.66 -27.22
N ALA A 606 -17.16 12.73 -26.69
CA ALA A 606 -18.37 12.68 -25.87
C ALA A 606 -19.59 12.22 -26.71
N GLY A 607 -19.64 10.93 -27.07
CA GLY A 607 -20.70 10.33 -27.90
C GLY A 607 -20.66 10.70 -29.39
N GLY A 608 -19.56 11.26 -29.89
CA GLY A 608 -19.35 11.66 -31.29
C GLY A 608 -18.32 10.78 -32.04
N PRO A 609 -18.01 11.07 -33.32
CA PRO A 609 -16.87 10.44 -33.99
C PRO A 609 -15.56 10.78 -33.26
N GLN A 610 -14.65 9.81 -33.15
CA GLN A 610 -13.31 9.96 -32.59
C GLN A 610 -12.62 11.22 -33.14
N GLN A 611 -12.11 12.05 -32.24
CA GLN A 611 -11.36 13.26 -32.59
C GLN A 611 -9.87 12.94 -32.58
N TYR A 612 -9.09 13.70 -33.34
CA TYR A 612 -7.65 13.53 -33.41
C TYR A 612 -6.96 14.87 -33.27
N VAL A 613 -5.86 14.87 -32.52
CA VAL A 613 -4.93 15.99 -32.46
C VAL A 613 -3.63 15.57 -33.10
N ASP A 614 -3.20 16.35 -34.09
CA ASP A 614 -1.91 16.14 -34.74
C ASP A 614 -0.79 16.65 -33.83
N GLY A 615 0.32 15.93 -33.79
CA GLY A 615 1.48 16.35 -33.02
C GLY A 615 2.66 15.39 -33.11
N TYR A 616 3.57 15.50 -32.15
CA TYR A 616 4.68 14.57 -31.99
C TYR A 616 4.87 14.20 -30.51
N ALA A 617 5.24 12.95 -30.28
CA ALA A 617 5.66 12.47 -28.97
C ALA A 617 7.07 12.97 -28.64
N THR A 618 7.36 13.17 -27.37
CA THR A 618 8.68 13.63 -26.89
C THR A 618 9.44 12.56 -26.11
N GLY A 619 8.76 11.47 -25.70
CA GLY A 619 9.38 10.36 -24.97
C GLY A 619 9.72 10.63 -23.52
N VAL A 620 9.48 11.85 -23.03
CA VAL A 620 9.71 12.23 -21.64
C VAL A 620 8.68 11.51 -20.76
N GLY A 621 9.17 10.72 -19.82
CA GLY A 621 8.39 10.02 -18.82
C GLY A 621 9.29 9.19 -17.93
N TYR A 622 8.70 8.24 -17.22
CA TYR A 622 9.40 7.42 -16.24
C TYR A 622 9.17 5.94 -16.52
N SER A 623 10.12 5.12 -16.09
CA SER A 623 10.05 3.67 -16.15
C SER A 623 9.97 3.11 -14.75
N ALA A 624 9.29 1.98 -14.61
CA ALA A 624 9.33 1.13 -13.44
C ALA A 624 10.77 0.62 -13.20
N GLY A 625 11.11 0.35 -11.95
CA GLY A 625 12.41 -0.16 -11.52
C GLY A 625 12.39 -0.57 -10.06
N ASP A 626 13.49 -1.11 -9.56
CA ASP A 626 13.54 -1.69 -8.21
C ASP A 626 13.19 -0.65 -7.12
N GLY A 627 12.29 -1.02 -6.21
CA GLY A 627 11.85 -0.18 -5.10
C GLY A 627 10.88 0.93 -5.51
N TYR A 628 11.08 2.15 -4.99
CA TYR A 628 10.17 3.26 -5.32
C TYR A 628 10.45 3.77 -6.73
N ASP A 629 9.40 3.91 -7.54
CA ASP A 629 9.49 4.53 -8.87
C ASP A 629 8.37 5.56 -9.14
N LEU A 630 8.56 6.38 -10.18
CA LEU A 630 7.62 7.46 -10.56
C LEU A 630 6.48 7.00 -11.48
N THR A 631 6.24 5.69 -11.54
CA THR A 631 5.16 5.05 -12.32
C THR A 631 4.16 4.32 -11.40
N THR A 632 4.66 3.60 -10.40
CA THR A 632 3.87 2.77 -9.48
C THR A 632 4.11 3.06 -8.00
N GLY A 633 5.03 3.97 -7.67
CA GLY A 633 5.30 4.37 -6.30
C GLY A 633 6.04 3.26 -5.56
N LEU A 634 5.57 2.91 -4.36
CA LEU A 634 6.08 1.75 -3.61
C LEU A 634 5.62 0.39 -4.20
N GLY A 635 4.76 0.38 -5.21
CA GLY A 635 4.16 -0.83 -5.76
C GLY A 635 2.76 -1.13 -5.20
N THR A 636 2.30 -2.38 -5.36
CA THR A 636 0.97 -2.84 -4.91
C THR A 636 1.01 -3.49 -3.52
N PRO A 637 -0.07 -3.54 -2.74
CA PRO A 637 0.03 -4.02 -1.37
C PRO A 637 0.21 -5.55 -1.33
N ASN A 638 1.15 -5.99 -0.48
CA ASN A 638 1.22 -7.37 0.00
C ASN A 638 0.62 -7.40 1.40
N GLY A 639 -0.69 -7.59 1.47
CA GLY A 639 -1.47 -7.26 2.64
C GLY A 639 -1.05 -7.89 3.97
N PRO A 640 -0.65 -9.16 4.03
CA PRO A 640 -0.17 -9.77 5.27
C PRO A 640 1.11 -9.11 5.80
N ILE A 641 2.11 -8.94 4.93
CA ILE A 641 3.40 -8.36 5.33
C ILE A 641 3.21 -6.87 5.64
N LEU A 642 2.42 -6.15 4.83
CA LEU A 642 2.11 -4.75 5.08
C LEU A 642 1.38 -4.56 6.40
N THR A 643 0.37 -5.37 6.70
CA THR A 643 -0.38 -5.27 7.97
C THR A 643 0.55 -5.51 9.16
N GLN A 644 1.43 -6.51 9.08
CA GLN A 644 2.41 -6.81 10.11
C GLN A 644 3.40 -5.64 10.30
N ALA A 645 3.97 -5.13 9.21
CA ALA A 645 4.95 -4.04 9.26
C ALA A 645 4.33 -2.77 9.86
N LEU A 646 3.14 -2.37 9.40
CA LEU A 646 2.43 -1.21 9.93
C LEU A 646 2.12 -1.36 11.42
N ALA A 647 1.66 -2.53 11.86
CA ALA A 647 1.35 -2.78 13.27
C ALA A 647 2.61 -2.80 14.15
N MET A 648 3.73 -3.32 13.65
CA MET A 648 5.03 -3.28 14.33
C MET A 648 5.51 -1.83 14.50
N ILE A 649 5.47 -1.03 13.44
CA ILE A 649 5.89 0.39 13.48
C ILE A 649 5.01 1.16 14.46
N ALA A 650 3.68 1.02 14.34
CA ALA A 650 2.71 1.67 15.22
C ALA A 650 2.94 1.30 16.69
N THR A 651 3.12 0.02 16.99
CA THR A 651 3.40 -0.46 18.36
C THR A 651 4.69 0.11 18.92
N ASN A 652 5.74 0.24 18.08
CA ASN A 652 7.02 0.82 18.50
C ASN A 652 6.90 2.33 18.77
N GLN A 653 6.27 3.09 17.88
CA GLN A 653 6.13 4.55 18.06
C GLN A 653 5.18 4.94 19.20
N LEU A 654 4.18 4.10 19.53
CA LEU A 654 3.26 4.31 20.66
C LEU A 654 3.80 3.78 21.99
N ALA A 655 4.95 3.10 21.98
CA ALA A 655 5.50 2.50 23.19
C ALA A 655 5.90 3.58 24.22
N SER A 656 5.58 3.32 25.49
CA SER A 656 6.01 4.19 26.61
C SER A 656 7.53 4.22 26.84
N LYS A 657 8.25 3.25 26.26
CA LYS A 657 9.71 3.15 26.28
C LYS A 657 10.17 2.91 24.85
N SER A 658 11.04 3.77 24.35
CA SER A 658 11.68 3.58 23.05
C SER A 658 12.64 2.39 23.09
N LEU A 659 12.68 1.62 22.01
CA LEU A 659 13.76 0.66 21.79
C LEU A 659 15.10 1.41 21.65
N PRO A 660 16.22 0.82 22.10
CA PRO A 660 17.52 1.38 21.78
C PRO A 660 17.69 1.34 20.26
N GLU A 661 18.15 2.41 19.64
CA GLU A 661 18.50 2.46 18.22
C GLU A 661 19.87 1.79 17.96
N VAL A 662 20.10 1.29 16.74
CA VAL A 662 21.43 0.80 16.33
C VAL A 662 22.40 1.98 16.25
N LEU A 663 22.03 3.00 15.48
CA LEU A 663 22.72 4.27 15.34
C LEU A 663 21.78 5.44 15.62
N VAL A 664 22.32 6.49 16.25
CA VAL A 664 21.65 7.77 16.49
C VAL A 664 22.41 8.84 15.73
N ALA A 665 21.69 9.69 15.01
CA ALA A 665 22.27 10.81 14.28
C ALA A 665 22.83 11.88 15.25
N ASP A 666 24.08 12.31 15.02
CA ASP A 666 24.76 13.38 15.77
C ASP A 666 25.39 14.39 14.80
N GLY A 667 24.67 15.48 14.52
CA GLY A 667 25.21 16.59 13.72
C GLY A 667 25.56 16.24 12.26
N GLY A 668 25.01 15.16 11.71
CA GLY A 668 25.29 14.64 10.36
C GLY A 668 26.20 13.41 10.34
N ASP A 669 26.81 13.07 11.47
CA ASP A 669 27.55 11.82 11.69
C ASP A 669 26.68 10.81 12.46
N TRP A 670 27.16 9.57 12.58
CA TRP A 670 26.46 8.51 13.32
C TRP A 670 27.21 8.09 14.57
N SER A 671 26.46 7.81 15.64
CA SER A 671 26.99 7.22 16.86
C SER A 671 26.18 5.98 17.25
N ALA A 672 26.82 4.99 17.86
CA ALA A 672 26.12 3.80 18.33
C ALA A 672 25.08 4.17 19.40
N GLY A 673 23.81 3.82 19.17
CA GLY A 673 22.72 4.17 20.08
C GLY A 673 22.78 3.43 21.43
N SER A 674 23.51 2.31 21.48
CA SER A 674 23.65 1.46 22.66
C SER A 674 24.97 0.71 22.67
N THR A 675 25.41 0.26 23.85
CA THR A 675 26.53 -0.67 23.98
C THR A 675 26.04 -2.07 23.64
N GLY A 676 26.79 -2.80 22.81
CA GLY A 676 26.43 -4.16 22.43
C GLY A 676 27.24 -4.72 21.27
N ARG A 677 26.76 -5.85 20.74
CA ARG A 677 27.28 -6.50 19.54
C ARG A 677 26.41 -6.20 18.33
N LEU A 678 27.08 -5.90 17.22
CA LEU A 678 26.49 -5.76 15.89
C LEU A 678 27.19 -6.71 14.91
N ILE A 679 26.53 -7.00 13.80
CA ILE A 679 27.07 -7.73 12.66
C ILE A 679 27.13 -6.76 11.50
N LEU A 680 28.32 -6.58 10.91
CA LEU A 680 28.47 -5.93 9.61
C LEU A 680 28.39 -7.02 8.53
N GLN A 681 27.45 -6.88 7.61
CA GLN A 681 27.13 -7.80 6.53
C GLN A 681 27.49 -7.13 5.20
N ALA A 682 28.40 -7.73 4.44
CA ALA A 682 28.82 -7.23 3.13
C ALA A 682 27.88 -7.73 2.04
N GLN A 683 27.41 -6.83 1.17
CA GLN A 683 26.68 -7.16 -0.05
C GLN A 683 27.49 -6.77 -1.31
N THR A 684 28.62 -6.11 -1.13
CA THR A 684 29.59 -5.76 -2.18
C THR A 684 30.77 -6.74 -2.27
N SER A 685 31.37 -6.80 -3.45
CA SER A 685 32.64 -7.50 -3.72
C SER A 685 33.89 -6.74 -3.24
N SER A 686 33.74 -5.50 -2.78
CA SER A 686 34.84 -4.68 -2.27
C SER A 686 35.14 -4.96 -0.79
N VAL A 687 36.33 -4.58 -0.34
CA VAL A 687 36.66 -4.61 1.10
C VAL A 687 35.82 -3.55 1.82
N LEU A 688 35.01 -4.01 2.77
CA LEU A 688 34.32 -3.16 3.72
C LEU A 688 35.10 -3.02 5.01
N SER A 689 35.03 -1.83 5.59
CA SER A 689 35.57 -1.54 6.91
C SER A 689 34.60 -0.71 7.73
N ILE A 690 34.67 -0.87 9.04
CA ILE A 690 33.90 -0.11 10.01
C ILE A 690 34.85 0.52 11.02
N ASP A 691 34.74 1.83 11.22
CA ASP A 691 35.41 2.57 12.27
C ASP A 691 34.45 2.76 13.45
N VAL A 692 34.80 2.21 14.61
CA VAL A 692 34.09 2.44 15.86
C VAL A 692 34.99 3.19 16.83
N GLY A 693 34.71 4.47 17.04
CA GLY A 693 35.44 5.34 17.97
C GLY A 693 36.95 5.43 17.69
N GLY A 694 37.38 5.33 16.43
CA GLY A 694 38.77 5.34 15.98
C GLY A 694 39.41 3.95 15.82
N THR A 695 38.64 2.88 16.02
CA THR A 695 39.09 1.49 15.83
C THR A 695 38.50 0.92 14.55
N VAL A 696 39.34 0.74 13.54
CA VAL A 696 38.93 0.22 12.24
C VAL A 696 39.04 -1.31 12.21
N THR A 697 37.92 -1.96 11.88
CA THR A 697 37.83 -3.40 11.60
C THR A 697 37.44 -3.59 10.13
N ALA A 698 38.00 -4.57 9.43
CA ALA A 698 37.70 -4.82 8.02
C ALA A 698 37.40 -6.28 7.76
N THR A 699 36.57 -6.54 6.75
CA THR A 699 36.25 -7.88 6.25
C THR A 699 36.64 -8.01 4.77
N SER A 700 36.79 -9.24 4.28
CA SER A 700 37.09 -9.48 2.86
C SER A 700 35.92 -9.07 1.97
N GLY A 701 36.23 -8.56 0.78
CA GLY A 701 35.25 -8.40 -0.28
C GLY A 701 35.01 -9.74 -0.98
N GLU A 702 34.10 -10.55 -0.45
CA GLU A 702 33.57 -11.71 -1.15
C GLU A 702 32.22 -11.32 -1.75
N ALA A 703 32.09 -11.48 -3.07
CA ALA A 703 30.87 -11.12 -3.78
C ALA A 703 29.72 -12.04 -3.35
N GLN A 704 28.58 -11.44 -3.04
CA GLN A 704 27.31 -12.14 -2.91
C GLN A 704 26.97 -12.83 -4.24
N ALA A 705 26.42 -14.05 -4.17
CA ALA A 705 25.88 -14.73 -5.34
C ALA A 705 24.69 -13.92 -5.89
N ALA A 706 24.50 -13.90 -7.21
CA ALA A 706 23.50 -13.05 -7.86
C ALA A 706 22.05 -13.29 -7.39
N PHE A 707 21.78 -14.45 -6.78
CA PHE A 707 20.46 -14.86 -6.30
C PHE A 707 20.48 -15.27 -4.83
N ALA A 708 21.48 -14.84 -4.06
CA ALA A 708 21.45 -14.99 -2.62
C ALA A 708 20.21 -14.27 -2.07
N TRP A 709 19.60 -14.82 -1.02
CA TRP A 709 18.38 -14.22 -0.47
C TRP A 709 18.69 -12.81 0.00
N ASP A 710 17.86 -11.85 -0.39
CA ASP A 710 17.87 -10.53 0.20
C ASP A 710 16.74 -10.41 1.23
N SER A 711 16.57 -9.22 1.82
CA SER A 711 15.48 -8.98 2.76
C SER A 711 14.11 -9.22 2.13
N TYR A 712 13.94 -8.92 0.84
CA TYR A 712 12.68 -9.17 0.13
C TYR A 712 12.37 -10.67 0.07
N LEU A 713 13.28 -11.47 -0.49
CA LEU A 713 13.08 -12.91 -0.68
C LEU A 713 12.89 -13.63 0.66
N ALA A 714 13.68 -13.29 1.68
CA ALA A 714 13.52 -13.88 3.00
C ALA A 714 12.12 -13.64 3.59
N GLN A 715 11.59 -12.42 3.45
CA GLN A 715 10.24 -12.07 3.92
C GLN A 715 9.14 -12.71 3.05
N ALA A 716 9.33 -12.77 1.73
CA ALA A 716 8.39 -13.38 0.81
C ALA A 716 8.27 -14.90 1.00
N PHE A 717 9.39 -15.60 1.23
CA PHE A 717 9.45 -17.05 1.44
C PHE A 717 8.98 -17.50 2.83
N LEU A 718 8.88 -16.59 3.80
CA LEU A 718 8.30 -16.87 5.13
C LEU A 718 6.76 -16.88 5.13
N LYS A 719 6.15 -17.50 4.11
CA LYS A 719 4.70 -17.67 3.98
C LYS A 719 4.31 -19.13 3.77
N PRO A 720 3.21 -19.62 4.35
CA PRO A 720 2.83 -21.03 4.24
C PRO A 720 2.53 -21.51 2.81
N ALA A 721 2.04 -20.64 1.91
CA ALA A 721 1.52 -21.00 0.59
C ALA A 721 2.54 -20.88 -0.57
N PHE A 722 3.83 -20.89 -0.28
CA PHE A 722 4.88 -20.73 -1.29
C PHE A 722 5.37 -22.09 -1.81
N ASP A 723 5.59 -22.22 -3.13
CA ASP A 723 6.11 -23.45 -3.75
C ASP A 723 7.51 -23.80 -3.23
N SER A 724 7.65 -24.98 -2.62
CA SER A 724 8.90 -25.45 -2.04
C SER A 724 10.01 -25.63 -3.08
N ASP A 725 9.68 -26.02 -4.31
CA ASP A 725 10.68 -26.25 -5.37
C ASP A 725 11.33 -24.93 -5.80
N ILE A 726 10.57 -23.82 -5.75
CA ILE A 726 11.11 -22.49 -6.00
C ILE A 726 12.10 -22.12 -4.91
N ILE A 727 11.69 -22.25 -3.64
CA ILE A 727 12.52 -21.88 -2.48
C ILE A 727 13.84 -22.66 -2.50
N ILE A 728 13.75 -23.98 -2.68
CA ILE A 728 14.90 -24.88 -2.76
C ILE A 728 15.81 -24.52 -3.96
N GLY A 729 15.26 -23.96 -5.04
CA GLY A 729 16.04 -23.51 -6.19
C GLY A 729 17.06 -22.40 -5.88
N PHE A 730 16.90 -21.71 -4.75
CA PHE A 730 17.81 -20.67 -4.27
C PHE A 730 18.81 -21.15 -3.20
N ASP A 731 18.81 -22.44 -2.86
CA ASP A 731 19.79 -23.07 -1.96
C ASP A 731 21.22 -23.00 -2.53
N GLY A 732 22.21 -22.82 -1.65
CA GLY A 732 23.63 -22.66 -1.96
C GLY A 732 24.05 -21.33 -2.59
N GLN A 733 23.15 -20.34 -2.64
CA GLN A 733 23.45 -18.99 -3.15
C GLN A 733 24.11 -18.14 -2.05
N SER A 734 25.44 -18.21 -1.97
CA SER A 734 26.21 -17.61 -0.87
C SER A 734 26.00 -16.10 -0.71
N GLN A 735 25.75 -15.65 0.53
CA GLN A 735 25.87 -14.27 0.96
C GLN A 735 27.32 -13.77 0.89
N GLY A 736 27.50 -12.45 1.03
CA GLY A 736 28.82 -11.86 1.19
C GLY A 736 29.41 -12.10 2.59
N SER A 737 30.63 -11.60 2.81
CA SER A 737 31.32 -11.76 4.08
C SER A 737 30.62 -11.01 5.22
N SER A 738 30.67 -11.55 6.44
CA SER A 738 30.17 -10.89 7.65
C SER A 738 31.22 -10.83 8.75
N ILE A 739 31.11 -9.85 9.65
CA ILE A 739 31.98 -9.70 10.81
C ILE A 739 31.23 -9.14 12.03
N GLY A 740 31.46 -9.74 13.19
CA GLY A 740 30.96 -9.22 14.46
C GLY A 740 31.78 -8.03 14.97
N VAL A 741 31.10 -7.00 15.46
CA VAL A 741 31.70 -5.75 15.93
C VAL A 741 31.13 -5.39 17.31
N SER A 742 31.99 -4.97 18.24
CA SER A 742 31.57 -4.38 19.50
C SER A 742 31.45 -2.87 19.37
N VAL A 743 30.36 -2.33 19.88
CA VAL A 743 30.13 -0.89 19.99
C VAL A 743 29.90 -0.48 21.44
N ALA A 744 30.33 0.73 21.78
CA ALA A 744 29.98 1.38 23.04
C ALA A 744 28.98 2.50 22.74
N ALA A 745 27.98 2.68 23.60
CA ALA A 745 26.99 3.75 23.45
C ALA A 745 27.68 5.12 23.26
N GLY A 746 27.28 5.86 22.23
CA GLY A 746 27.84 7.16 21.85
C GLY A 746 29.20 7.11 21.15
N ALA A 747 29.75 5.94 20.86
CA ALA A 747 30.94 5.85 20.01
C ALA A 747 30.56 6.21 18.57
N ALA A 748 31.35 7.06 17.91
CA ALA A 748 31.19 7.35 16.49
C ALA A 748 31.30 6.06 15.67
N VAL A 749 30.44 5.90 14.67
CA VAL A 749 30.40 4.75 13.77
C VAL A 749 30.42 5.24 12.32
N ASP A 750 31.36 4.73 11.53
CA ASP A 750 31.42 4.97 10.09
C ASP A 750 31.70 3.66 9.35
N VAL A 751 30.98 3.39 8.26
CA VAL A 751 31.19 2.22 7.40
C VAL A 751 31.70 2.71 6.06
N MET A 752 32.78 2.09 5.59
CA MET A 752 33.51 2.54 4.40
C MET A 752 33.73 1.38 3.43
N GLU A 753 33.51 1.64 2.16
CA GLU A 753 33.89 0.77 1.04
C GLU A 753 35.17 1.31 0.38
N GLY A 754 36.23 0.49 0.31
CA GLY A 754 37.49 0.92 -0.30
C GLY A 754 38.14 2.15 0.35
N GLY A 755 37.74 2.48 1.59
CA GLY A 755 38.18 3.67 2.34
C GLY A 755 37.35 4.94 2.10
N THR A 756 36.20 4.84 1.43
CA THR A 756 35.22 5.93 1.26
C THR A 756 34.01 5.64 2.13
N SER A 757 33.58 6.60 2.96
CA SER A 757 32.37 6.46 3.77
C SER A 757 31.15 6.24 2.89
N LEU A 758 30.33 5.27 3.27
CA LEU A 758 29.07 4.96 2.61
C LEU A 758 27.97 5.89 3.10
N ASP A 759 27.03 6.22 2.22
CA ASP A 759 25.83 6.92 2.63
C ASP A 759 24.95 6.03 3.53
N THR A 760 23.97 6.65 4.17
CA THR A 760 23.08 6.05 5.17
C THR A 760 21.63 6.46 4.89
N ALA A 761 21.26 6.43 3.61
CA ALA A 761 19.90 6.68 3.18
C ALA A 761 18.92 5.75 3.94
N GLY A 762 17.83 6.29 4.51
CA GLY A 762 16.88 5.46 5.28
C GLY A 762 17.33 5.05 6.68
N ALA A 763 18.53 5.43 7.14
CA ALA A 763 19.07 4.95 8.42
C ALA A 763 18.23 5.40 9.64
N THR A 764 17.65 6.60 9.61
CA THR A 764 16.75 7.10 10.67
C THR A 764 15.47 6.25 10.77
N LEU A 765 15.02 5.66 9.66
CA LEU A 765 13.81 4.85 9.59
C LEU A 765 14.07 3.36 9.91
N THR A 766 15.28 2.86 9.67
CA THR A 766 15.65 1.44 9.88
C THR A 766 16.29 1.19 11.24
N SER A 767 17.09 2.14 11.75
CA SER A 767 17.84 2.01 13.02
C SER A 767 16.99 1.62 14.24
N PRO A 768 15.76 2.15 14.43
CA PRO A 768 14.87 1.72 15.52
C PRO A 768 14.43 0.25 15.45
N TYR A 769 14.56 -0.38 14.28
CA TYR A 769 14.15 -1.77 13.99
C TYR A 769 15.33 -2.73 13.91
N GLY A 770 16.50 -2.32 14.43
CA GLY A 770 17.60 -3.23 14.72
C GLY A 770 18.63 -3.39 13.60
N PHE A 771 18.55 -2.59 12.53
CA PHE A 771 19.57 -2.57 11.48
C PHE A 771 19.69 -1.20 10.81
N VAL A 772 20.78 -0.98 10.07
CA VAL A 772 21.01 0.19 9.22
C VAL A 772 21.59 -0.26 7.89
N ASN A 773 21.03 0.25 6.79
CA ASN A 773 21.55 0.06 5.43
C ASN A 773 22.59 1.14 5.12
N TYR A 774 23.63 0.75 4.38
CA TYR A 774 24.70 1.63 3.91
C TYR A 774 24.90 1.51 2.40
N GLY A 775 25.16 2.65 1.75
CA GLY A 775 25.47 2.72 0.31
C GLY A 775 24.25 2.58 -0.62
N GLY A 776 23.04 2.67 -0.07
CA GLY A 776 21.79 2.48 -0.80
C GLY A 776 20.65 2.02 0.11
N THR A 777 19.50 1.72 -0.52
CA THR A 777 18.32 1.16 0.14
C THR A 777 17.79 -0.02 -0.68
N GLY A 778 17.17 -1.01 -0.04
CA GLY A 778 16.62 -2.16 -0.76
C GLY A 778 17.75 -2.99 -1.39
N GLU A 779 17.61 -3.31 -2.69
CA GLU A 779 18.58 -4.13 -3.44
C GLU A 779 19.92 -3.43 -3.70
N ASP A 780 19.94 -2.10 -3.73
CA ASP A 780 21.16 -1.32 -3.95
C ASP A 780 22.03 -1.19 -2.68
N THR A 781 21.65 -1.85 -1.59
CA THR A 781 22.40 -1.79 -0.33
C THR A 781 23.77 -2.46 -0.50
N GLU A 782 24.84 -1.77 -0.11
CA GLU A 782 26.21 -2.29 -0.19
C GLU A 782 26.63 -3.01 1.10
N ALA A 783 26.10 -2.55 2.24
CA ALA A 783 26.35 -3.15 3.54
C ALA A 783 25.18 -2.96 4.51
N VAL A 784 25.00 -3.92 5.40
CA VAL A 784 24.02 -3.84 6.51
C VAL A 784 24.74 -3.94 7.84
N LEU A 785 24.46 -3.02 8.76
CA LEU A 785 24.90 -3.09 10.15
C LEU A 785 23.71 -3.44 11.03
N ALA A 786 23.68 -4.65 11.58
CA ALA A 786 22.49 -5.19 12.24
C ALA A 786 22.77 -5.80 13.62
N ARG A 787 21.70 -5.96 14.40
CA ARG A 787 21.74 -6.71 15.66
C ARG A 787 21.59 -8.21 15.42
N PRO A 788 22.26 -9.05 16.23
CA PRO A 788 22.05 -10.49 16.26
C PRO A 788 20.80 -10.92 17.06
N VAL A 789 20.05 -9.97 17.60
CA VAL A 789 18.95 -10.20 18.55
C VAL A 789 17.74 -9.35 18.21
N ALA A 790 16.56 -9.89 18.54
CA ALA A 790 15.31 -9.13 18.55
C ALA A 790 15.12 -8.45 19.91
N ILE A 791 14.43 -7.31 19.94
CA ILE A 791 13.97 -6.70 21.18
C ILE A 791 12.45 -6.68 21.15
N ALA A 792 11.84 -7.36 22.12
CA ALA A 792 10.40 -7.49 22.19
C ALA A 792 9.73 -6.15 22.49
N GLN A 793 8.84 -5.72 21.62
CA GLN A 793 7.98 -4.56 21.85
C GLN A 793 6.53 -5.01 21.71
N SER A 794 5.80 -5.03 22.83
CA SER A 794 4.42 -5.53 22.87
C SER A 794 3.58 -4.69 23.81
N SER A 795 2.27 -4.62 23.53
CA SER A 795 1.27 -4.01 24.42
C SER A 795 0.84 -4.95 25.55
N VAL A 796 1.30 -6.21 25.54
CA VAL A 796 0.98 -7.24 26.54
C VAL A 796 2.26 -7.67 27.27
N ASP A 797 2.31 -7.45 28.58
CA ASP A 797 3.39 -7.97 29.45
C ASP A 797 3.30 -9.50 29.56
N ASP A 798 4.46 -10.18 29.54
CA ASP A 798 4.61 -11.64 29.57
C ASP A 798 3.70 -12.36 28.54
N GLY A 799 3.59 -11.78 27.36
CA GLY A 799 2.78 -12.26 26.25
C GLY A 799 3.38 -13.46 25.51
N GLN A 800 2.81 -13.75 24.35
CA GLN A 800 3.40 -14.68 23.39
C GLN A 800 4.08 -13.91 22.26
N ALA A 801 4.97 -14.57 21.54
CA ALA A 801 5.49 -14.10 20.26
C ALA A 801 5.35 -15.21 19.22
N LEU A 802 4.94 -14.86 18.02
CA LEU A 802 4.83 -15.80 16.91
C LEU A 802 6.19 -15.95 16.24
N VAL A 803 6.61 -17.18 16.02
CA VAL A 803 7.81 -17.54 15.28
C VAL A 803 7.39 -18.21 13.99
N ARG A 804 7.85 -17.67 12.86
CA ARG A 804 7.71 -18.29 11.53
C ARG A 804 9.04 -18.90 11.13
N LEU A 805 9.02 -20.10 10.57
CA LEU A 805 10.22 -20.85 10.18
C LEU A 805 10.12 -21.27 8.72
N ARG A 806 11.24 -21.15 8.01
CA ARG A 806 11.48 -21.76 6.69
C ARG A 806 12.77 -22.54 6.74
N GLN A 807 12.74 -23.82 6.40
CA GLN A 807 13.94 -24.65 6.31
C GLN A 807 14.30 -24.91 4.85
N VAL A 808 15.55 -24.66 4.51
CA VAL A 808 16.11 -24.94 3.17
C VAL A 808 17.23 -25.96 3.25
N THR A 809 17.71 -26.33 4.44
CA THR A 809 18.66 -27.45 4.58
C THR A 809 17.99 -28.82 4.55
N GLN A 810 18.71 -29.84 4.10
CA GLN A 810 18.26 -31.24 4.20
C GLN A 810 18.54 -31.87 5.56
N ASP A 811 19.38 -31.23 6.38
CA ASP A 811 19.73 -31.72 7.70
C ASP A 811 18.58 -31.60 8.70
N ASP A 812 18.56 -32.50 9.69
CA ASP A 812 17.62 -32.40 10.81
C ASP A 812 18.06 -31.24 11.72
N VAL A 813 17.35 -30.12 11.65
CA VAL A 813 17.61 -28.93 12.45
C VAL A 813 16.54 -28.70 13.51
N SER A 814 16.91 -28.01 14.59
CA SER A 814 15.97 -27.50 15.58
C SER A 814 16.43 -26.14 16.11
N ILE A 815 15.50 -25.27 16.49
CA ILE A 815 15.80 -23.92 16.97
C ILE A 815 15.21 -23.70 18.37
N SER A 816 15.98 -23.04 19.22
CA SER A 816 15.53 -22.59 20.55
C SER A 816 15.75 -21.10 20.71
N PHE A 817 14.84 -20.42 21.41
CA PHE A 817 14.93 -18.99 21.71
C PHE A 817 15.24 -18.78 23.18
N TYR A 818 16.08 -17.80 23.51
CA TYR A 818 16.48 -17.52 24.88
C TYR A 818 16.62 -16.02 25.17
N ARG A 819 16.45 -15.67 26.45
CA ARG A 819 16.60 -14.30 26.94
C ARG A 819 18.05 -13.99 27.31
N VAL A 820 18.56 -12.85 26.84
CA VAL A 820 19.84 -12.27 27.29
C VAL A 820 19.60 -11.03 28.15
N ASP A 821 20.57 -10.68 28.98
CA ASP A 821 20.46 -9.57 29.93
C ASP A 821 20.84 -8.21 29.30
N ASP A 822 21.62 -8.21 28.22
CA ASP A 822 22.08 -7.03 27.49
C ASP A 822 22.32 -7.32 25.99
N LEU A 823 22.59 -6.27 25.21
CA LEU A 823 22.90 -6.37 23.77
C LEU A 823 24.31 -6.91 23.48
N ASP A 824 25.13 -7.16 24.51
CA ASP A 824 26.38 -7.91 24.39
C ASP A 824 26.14 -9.43 24.49
N GLY A 825 24.91 -9.86 24.79
CA GLY A 825 24.50 -11.26 24.89
C GLY A 825 24.79 -11.90 26.25
N SER A 826 25.09 -11.13 27.29
CA SER A 826 25.43 -11.72 28.59
C SER A 826 24.22 -12.38 29.26
N ILE A 827 24.45 -13.46 30.02
CA ILE A 827 23.41 -14.15 30.79
C ILE A 827 23.89 -14.41 32.21
N ASN A 828 23.18 -13.87 33.19
CA ASN A 828 23.52 -13.93 34.61
C ASN A 828 24.98 -13.50 34.90
N GLY A 829 25.47 -12.50 34.15
CA GLY A 829 26.85 -12.01 34.24
C GLY A 829 27.92 -12.90 33.58
N ILE A 830 27.50 -13.94 32.85
CA ILE A 830 28.38 -14.78 32.03
C ILE A 830 28.41 -14.17 30.62
N ALA A 831 29.59 -13.76 30.17
CA ALA A 831 29.79 -13.23 28.82
C ALA A 831 29.67 -14.34 27.77
N VAL A 832 29.27 -13.97 26.56
CA VAL A 832 29.24 -14.87 25.40
C VAL A 832 30.61 -15.54 25.20
N GLY A 833 30.60 -16.84 24.92
CA GLY A 833 31.81 -17.64 24.70
C GLY A 833 32.60 -18.00 25.98
N ALA A 834 32.19 -17.48 27.15
CA ALA A 834 32.79 -17.88 28.41
C ALA A 834 32.36 -19.29 28.83
N ALA A 835 33.18 -19.95 29.66
CA ALA A 835 32.81 -21.23 30.25
C ALA A 835 31.51 -21.10 31.08
N GLY A 836 30.55 -21.99 30.86
CA GLY A 836 29.24 -21.93 31.50
C GLY A 836 28.14 -21.24 30.69
N TYR A 837 28.47 -20.68 29.51
CA TYR A 837 27.49 -19.93 28.70
C TYR A 837 26.36 -20.82 28.17
N ALA A 838 26.66 -22.03 27.69
CA ALA A 838 25.63 -22.98 27.23
C ALA A 838 24.64 -23.36 28.34
N GLU A 839 25.14 -23.58 29.57
CA GLU A 839 24.29 -23.83 30.74
C GLU A 839 23.46 -22.60 31.12
N ALA A 840 24.01 -21.40 30.93
CA ALA A 840 23.29 -20.14 31.14
C ALA A 840 22.14 -19.99 30.13
N VAL A 841 22.38 -20.27 28.85
CA VAL A 841 21.37 -20.29 27.78
C VAL A 841 20.25 -21.27 28.12
N ALA A 842 20.60 -22.51 28.49
CA ALA A 842 19.61 -23.54 28.87
C ALA A 842 18.70 -23.11 30.04
N SER A 843 19.17 -22.20 30.91
CA SER A 843 18.38 -21.67 32.05
C SER A 843 17.42 -20.52 31.67
N ARG A 844 17.51 -20.00 30.45
CA ARG A 844 16.77 -18.82 29.95
C ARG A 844 15.99 -19.11 28.66
N LEU A 845 15.79 -20.37 28.28
CA LEU A 845 15.00 -20.74 27.12
C LEU A 845 13.53 -20.30 27.30
N TYR A 846 12.93 -19.77 26.23
CA TYR A 846 11.50 -19.58 26.15
C TYR A 846 10.81 -20.92 25.91
N ALA A 847 9.66 -21.13 26.56
CA ALA A 847 8.81 -22.28 26.30
C ALA A 847 7.80 -21.93 25.19
N THR A 848 7.46 -22.90 24.35
CA THR A 848 6.34 -22.83 23.43
C THR A 848 5.01 -22.97 24.19
N THR A 849 3.90 -22.68 23.53
CA THR A 849 2.55 -22.97 24.05
C THR A 849 2.32 -24.47 24.33
N THR A 850 3.09 -25.35 23.69
CA THR A 850 3.08 -26.81 23.94
C THR A 850 4.00 -27.24 25.10
N GLY A 851 4.73 -26.30 25.71
CA GLY A 851 5.64 -26.54 26.82
C GLY A 851 7.03 -27.08 26.42
N LEU A 852 7.32 -27.15 25.11
CA LEU A 852 8.65 -27.47 24.60
C LEU A 852 9.54 -26.23 24.64
N THR A 853 10.87 -26.41 24.67
CA THR A 853 11.83 -25.29 24.62
C THR A 853 12.63 -25.26 23.33
N SER A 854 12.31 -26.16 22.40
CA SER A 854 12.91 -26.29 21.08
C SER A 854 11.79 -26.53 20.08
N ILE A 855 11.94 -25.98 18.89
CA ILE A 855 11.04 -26.15 17.75
C ILE A 855 11.82 -26.91 16.68
N ASP A 856 11.30 -28.04 16.24
CA ASP A 856 11.91 -28.83 15.17
C ASP A 856 11.74 -28.09 13.83
N GLY A 857 12.74 -28.20 12.97
CA GLY A 857 12.68 -27.67 11.62
C GLY A 857 11.57 -28.33 10.81
N PRO A 858 10.88 -27.60 9.92
CA PRO A 858 9.77 -28.13 9.13
C PRO A 858 10.17 -29.09 8.01
N GLY A 859 11.47 -29.37 7.83
CA GLY A 859 12.00 -30.18 6.73
C GLY A 859 12.32 -29.35 5.48
N TYR A 860 13.02 -29.97 4.52
CA TYR A 860 13.53 -29.31 3.30
C TYR A 860 12.42 -28.63 2.47
N GLY A 861 12.51 -27.30 2.33
CA GLY A 861 11.50 -26.45 1.70
C GLY A 861 10.28 -26.15 2.58
N GLY A 862 10.21 -26.71 3.78
CA GLY A 862 9.05 -26.69 4.67
C GLY A 862 8.84 -25.37 5.42
N TYR A 863 7.59 -25.10 5.78
CA TYR A 863 7.18 -23.96 6.62
C TYR A 863 6.66 -24.46 7.97
N ALA A 864 6.91 -23.71 9.05
CA ALA A 864 6.23 -23.92 10.33
C ALA A 864 5.98 -22.61 11.07
N GLU A 865 4.99 -22.62 11.95
CA GLU A 865 4.78 -21.59 12.95
C GLU A 865 4.81 -22.17 14.36
N ALA A 866 5.27 -21.37 15.33
CA ALA A 866 5.21 -21.70 16.74
C ALA A 866 5.01 -20.44 17.58
N LEU A 867 4.29 -20.56 18.69
CA LEU A 867 4.16 -19.50 19.67
C LEU A 867 5.10 -19.75 20.85
N ILE A 868 6.03 -18.83 21.08
CA ILE A 868 6.80 -18.80 22.33
C ILE A 868 6.06 -17.96 23.38
N THR A 869 6.21 -18.31 24.66
CA THR A 869 5.44 -17.76 25.79
C THR A 869 6.34 -17.08 26.80
N GLY A 870 5.79 -16.13 27.57
CA GLY A 870 6.51 -15.41 28.62
C GLY A 870 7.47 -14.36 28.06
N VAL A 871 7.15 -13.79 26.90
CA VAL A 871 7.90 -12.71 26.26
C VAL A 871 7.37 -11.38 26.79
N GLY A 872 8.17 -10.68 27.58
CA GLY A 872 7.85 -9.35 28.11
C GLY A 872 8.37 -8.23 27.22
N SER A 873 7.71 -7.07 27.24
CA SER A 873 8.23 -5.88 26.55
C SER A 873 9.60 -5.48 27.11
N GLY A 874 10.56 -5.27 26.22
CA GLY A 874 11.96 -5.00 26.51
C GLY A 874 12.84 -6.24 26.63
N ASP A 875 12.28 -7.45 26.52
CA ASP A 875 13.09 -8.67 26.47
C ASP A 875 13.99 -8.67 25.25
N ILE A 876 15.26 -9.04 25.45
CA ILE A 876 16.23 -9.23 24.38
C ILE A 876 16.27 -10.72 24.05
N VAL A 877 15.80 -11.07 22.86
CA VAL A 877 15.58 -12.44 22.41
C VAL A 877 16.66 -12.83 21.40
N ALA A 878 17.42 -13.87 21.74
CA ALA A 878 18.43 -14.48 20.89
C ALA A 878 18.01 -15.91 20.53
N ALA A 879 18.61 -16.47 19.46
CA ALA A 879 18.34 -17.82 18.99
C ALA A 879 19.61 -18.70 19.01
N VAL A 880 19.38 -20.02 19.09
CA VAL A 880 20.38 -21.06 18.90
C VAL A 880 19.82 -22.14 17.98
N LEU A 881 20.52 -22.43 16.89
CA LEU A 881 20.27 -23.55 15.99
C LEU A 881 21.03 -24.78 16.51
N THR A 882 20.38 -25.95 16.50
CA THR A 882 21.01 -27.23 16.84
C THR A 882 20.84 -28.22 15.70
N THR A 883 21.94 -28.83 15.29
CA THR A 883 22.01 -29.83 14.21
C THR A 883 23.24 -30.71 14.38
N ASP A 884 23.10 -32.02 14.13
CA ASP A 884 24.20 -33.00 14.20
C ASP A 884 25.06 -32.94 15.48
N GLY A 885 24.43 -32.59 16.61
CA GLY A 885 25.09 -32.46 17.91
C GLY A 885 25.94 -31.19 18.08
N ASN A 886 25.90 -30.28 17.11
CA ASN A 886 26.45 -28.92 17.18
C ASN A 886 25.35 -27.93 17.59
N ALA A 887 25.76 -26.83 18.20
CA ALA A 887 24.89 -25.71 18.56
C ALA A 887 25.52 -24.41 18.04
N PHE A 888 24.79 -23.68 17.19
CA PHE A 888 25.20 -22.42 16.59
C PHE A 888 24.33 -21.29 17.16
N TYR A 889 24.97 -20.41 17.93
CA TYR A 889 24.36 -19.29 18.62
C TYR A 889 24.35 -18.06 17.71
N ALA A 890 23.38 -17.18 17.95
CA ALA A 890 23.29 -15.85 17.32
C ALA A 890 24.56 -14.98 17.49
N PHE A 891 25.37 -15.25 18.52
CA PHE A 891 26.63 -14.54 18.76
C PHE A 891 27.81 -15.43 18.40
N ASP A 892 28.59 -15.00 17.40
CA ASP A 892 29.77 -15.71 16.87
C ASP A 892 30.78 -16.12 17.95
N GLN A 893 30.94 -15.35 19.02
CA GLN A 893 31.89 -15.66 20.10
C GLN A 893 31.53 -16.93 20.89
N ALA A 894 30.28 -17.41 20.82
CA ALA A 894 29.86 -18.67 21.42
C ALA A 894 29.98 -19.87 20.46
N ASN A 895 30.29 -19.62 19.18
CA ASN A 895 30.40 -20.65 18.15
C ASN A 895 31.82 -21.20 18.05
N GLU A 896 32.00 -22.19 17.19
CA GLU A 896 33.31 -22.78 16.93
C GLU A 896 34.32 -21.78 16.39
N SER A 897 35.60 -22.11 16.57
CA SER A 897 36.69 -21.34 15.98
C SER A 897 37.36 -22.10 14.84
N VAL A 898 37.43 -21.45 13.68
CA VAL A 898 38.18 -21.91 12.50
C VAL A 898 39.35 -20.96 12.28
N ASN A 899 40.56 -21.51 12.23
CA ASN A 899 41.81 -20.73 12.08
C ASN A 899 42.01 -19.63 13.12
N GLY A 900 41.42 -19.77 14.32
CA GLY A 900 41.55 -18.81 15.42
C GLY A 900 40.51 -17.68 15.41
N ASN A 901 39.58 -17.68 14.45
CA ASN A 901 38.45 -16.76 14.40
C ASN A 901 37.16 -17.51 14.73
N SER A 902 36.25 -16.85 15.44
CA SER A 902 34.89 -17.33 15.63
C SER A 902 34.13 -17.36 14.30
N VAL A 903 33.27 -18.36 14.11
CA VAL A 903 32.42 -18.46 12.92
C VAL A 903 31.07 -17.81 13.18
N ASN A 904 30.69 -16.88 12.32
CA ASN A 904 29.33 -16.34 12.29
C ASN A 904 28.43 -17.30 11.51
N HIS A 905 27.31 -17.68 12.13
CA HIS A 905 26.28 -18.54 11.52
C HIS A 905 24.97 -17.79 11.33
N LEU A 906 24.93 -16.47 11.53
CA LEU A 906 23.69 -15.69 11.50
C LEU A 906 23.76 -14.56 10.48
N TRP A 907 22.70 -14.40 9.70
CA TRP A 907 22.47 -13.27 8.81
C TRP A 907 21.17 -12.56 9.20
N ASN A 908 21.14 -11.22 9.17
CA ASN A 908 19.94 -10.42 9.41
C ASN A 908 19.32 -9.97 8.08
N TYR A 909 18.00 -10.16 7.93
CA TYR A 909 17.19 -9.83 6.76
C TYR A 909 16.16 -8.71 7.02
N GLY A 910 16.33 -7.93 8.09
CA GLY A 910 15.39 -6.87 8.50
C GLY A 910 14.09 -7.39 9.12
N ALA A 911 13.26 -6.48 9.65
CA ALA A 911 11.94 -6.77 10.25
C ALA A 911 11.89 -8.02 11.16
N ASN A 912 12.83 -8.13 12.11
CA ASN A 912 12.97 -9.28 13.01
C ASN A 912 13.11 -10.63 12.29
N THR A 913 13.80 -10.65 11.15
CA THR A 913 14.06 -11.85 10.35
C THR A 913 15.55 -12.16 10.32
N TRP A 914 15.91 -13.42 10.59
CA TRP A 914 17.28 -13.90 10.53
C TRP A 914 17.37 -15.27 9.88
N GLY A 915 18.50 -15.54 9.25
CA GLY A 915 18.84 -16.85 8.70
C GLY A 915 20.07 -17.45 9.36
N PHE A 916 20.05 -18.78 9.53
CA PHE A 916 21.18 -19.54 10.04
C PHE A 916 21.90 -20.33 8.95
N GLU A 917 23.19 -20.55 9.16
CA GLU A 917 23.97 -21.66 8.62
C GLU A 917 23.94 -22.84 9.60
N ALA A 918 23.71 -24.04 9.08
CA ALA A 918 23.59 -25.30 9.80
C ALA A 918 24.88 -26.14 9.77
N THR A 919 25.91 -25.71 9.03
CA THR A 919 27.12 -26.53 8.83
C THR A 919 28.33 -25.97 9.57
N TYR A 920 28.99 -26.82 10.39
CA TYR A 920 30.24 -26.48 11.09
C TYR A 920 31.27 -25.85 10.15
N GLY A 921 31.83 -24.72 10.54
CA GLY A 921 32.78 -23.94 9.75
C GLY A 921 32.14 -22.91 8.82
N GLY A 922 30.80 -22.78 8.86
CA GLY A 922 30.02 -21.77 8.13
C GLY A 922 29.61 -22.21 6.72
N GLY A 923 29.40 -23.52 6.53
CA GLY A 923 28.74 -24.09 5.34
C GLY A 923 29.10 -23.51 3.98
N ASP A 924 28.07 -23.31 3.17
CA ASP A 924 28.11 -22.65 1.87
C ASP A 924 27.77 -21.15 1.95
N ARG A 925 27.44 -20.65 3.15
CA ARG A 925 27.29 -19.22 3.48
C ARG A 925 26.10 -18.55 2.84
N ASP A 926 25.04 -19.27 2.48
CA ASP A 926 23.80 -18.66 1.97
C ASP A 926 22.85 -18.19 3.09
N PHE A 927 23.09 -18.63 4.32
CA PHE A 927 22.35 -18.37 5.55
C PHE A 927 20.85 -18.61 5.39
N ASN A 928 20.44 -19.56 4.56
CA ASN A 928 19.04 -19.91 4.39
C ASN A 928 18.70 -21.33 4.88
N ASP A 929 19.68 -22.10 5.40
CA ASP A 929 19.48 -23.45 5.97
C ASP A 929 18.26 -23.49 6.90
N LEU A 930 18.16 -22.52 7.82
CA LEU A 930 16.93 -22.22 8.56
C LEU A 930 16.75 -20.70 8.73
N VAL A 931 15.69 -20.16 8.15
CA VAL A 931 15.26 -18.76 8.30
C VAL A 931 14.11 -18.68 9.28
N TYR A 932 14.15 -17.69 10.18
CA TYR A 932 13.07 -17.41 11.12
C TYR A 932 12.72 -15.93 11.20
N GLN A 933 11.45 -15.64 11.49
CA GLN A 933 10.97 -14.32 11.87
C GLN A 933 10.25 -14.40 13.22
N ILE A 934 10.44 -13.39 14.08
CA ILE A 934 9.71 -13.24 15.35
C ILE A 934 8.79 -12.03 15.29
N ASP A 935 7.50 -12.25 15.57
CA ASP A 935 6.48 -11.20 15.67
C ASP A 935 5.98 -11.06 17.11
N PHE A 936 6.12 -9.84 17.65
CA PHE A 936 5.73 -9.48 19.01
C PHE A 936 4.35 -8.79 19.08
N VAL A 937 3.77 -8.47 17.93
CA VAL A 937 2.47 -7.82 17.84
C VAL A 937 1.39 -8.90 18.00
N GLN A 938 0.66 -8.85 19.11
CA GLN A 938 -0.43 -9.79 19.36
C GLN A 938 -1.67 -9.09 19.86
N ALA A 939 -2.82 -9.52 19.35
CA ALA A 939 -4.11 -9.12 19.91
C ALA A 939 -4.42 -9.89 21.19
N LYS A 940 -5.10 -9.25 22.15
CA LYS A 940 -5.63 -9.94 23.33
C LYS A 940 -6.78 -10.88 22.91
N GLY A 941 -6.46 -12.15 22.71
CA GLY A 941 -7.45 -13.23 22.64
C GLY A 941 -8.21 -13.37 21.31
N THR A 942 -7.70 -12.86 20.19
CA THR A 942 -8.39 -12.91 18.88
C THR A 942 -7.62 -13.57 17.73
N GLY A 943 -6.36 -14.00 17.92
CA GLY A 943 -5.59 -14.71 16.88
C GLY A 943 -5.16 -13.86 15.68
N VAL A 944 -5.40 -12.55 15.71
CA VAL A 944 -5.00 -11.59 14.67
C VAL A 944 -3.48 -11.63 14.48
N LEU A 945 -3.02 -11.80 13.24
CA LEU A 945 -1.63 -12.03 12.80
C LEU A 945 -1.03 -13.42 13.03
N THR A 946 -1.76 -14.36 13.64
CA THR A 946 -1.38 -15.79 13.56
C THR A 946 -2.05 -16.41 12.35
N THR A 947 -1.41 -17.35 11.63
CA THR A 947 -2.09 -18.04 10.52
C THR A 947 -3.18 -19.00 10.99
N GLY A 948 -3.59 -18.94 12.27
CA GLY A 948 -4.39 -19.97 12.91
C GLY A 948 -3.65 -21.31 12.90
N ASP A 949 -4.23 -22.34 13.51
CA ASP A 949 -3.68 -23.69 13.42
C ASP A 949 -4.01 -24.29 12.03
N VAL A 950 -3.40 -23.75 10.97
CA VAL A 950 -3.65 -24.12 9.57
C VAL A 950 -3.19 -25.52 9.20
N THR A 951 -2.26 -26.05 9.99
CA THR A 951 -1.71 -27.40 9.84
C THR A 951 -2.10 -28.33 10.99
N GLY A 952 -2.65 -27.82 12.09
CA GLY A 952 -3.31 -28.62 13.12
C GLY A 952 -4.82 -28.72 12.91
N VAL A 953 -5.57 -28.86 14.00
CA VAL A 953 -6.95 -29.39 13.96
C VAL A 953 -7.90 -28.55 13.09
N ALA A 954 -7.75 -27.22 13.11
CA ALA A 954 -8.58 -26.35 12.28
C ALA A 954 -8.27 -26.57 10.79
N GLY A 955 -6.98 -26.65 10.43
CA GLY A 955 -6.52 -27.02 9.11
C GLY A 955 -7.08 -28.35 8.62
N GLU A 956 -6.99 -29.38 9.46
CA GLU A 956 -7.46 -30.73 9.16
C GLU A 956 -8.99 -30.76 9.00
N LEU A 957 -9.73 -30.04 9.85
CA LEU A 957 -11.19 -29.91 9.74
C LEU A 957 -11.61 -29.19 8.47
N TYR A 958 -10.88 -28.14 8.08
CA TYR A 958 -11.14 -27.42 6.84
C TYR A 958 -10.90 -28.30 5.61
N GLY A 959 -9.78 -29.03 5.59
CA GLY A 959 -9.47 -30.02 4.55
C GLY A 959 -10.50 -31.14 4.50
N LEU A 960 -10.91 -31.64 5.65
CA LEU A 960 -11.95 -32.67 5.79
C LEU A 960 -13.32 -32.17 5.28
N TYR A 961 -13.67 -30.90 5.53
CA TYR A 961 -14.89 -30.30 5.01
C TYR A 961 -14.87 -30.22 3.49
N GLN A 962 -13.76 -29.77 2.89
CA GLN A 962 -13.62 -29.72 1.43
C GLN A 962 -13.68 -31.12 0.81
N LEU A 963 -12.97 -32.08 1.40
CA LEU A 963 -13.02 -33.49 1.00
C LEU A 963 -14.44 -34.06 1.10
N ALA A 964 -15.19 -33.71 2.13
CA ALA A 964 -16.50 -34.27 2.39
C ALA A 964 -17.58 -33.72 1.45
N VAL A 965 -17.57 -32.40 1.17
CA VAL A 965 -18.71 -31.72 0.54
C VAL A 965 -18.34 -30.84 -0.67
N ASP A 966 -17.08 -30.84 -1.11
CA ASP A 966 -16.60 -30.16 -2.34
C ASP A 966 -16.88 -28.64 -2.37
N ARG A 967 -16.75 -28.00 -1.20
CA ARG A 967 -16.82 -26.54 -1.03
C ARG A 967 -16.15 -26.11 0.26
N GLN A 968 -15.89 -24.80 0.38
CA GLN A 968 -15.39 -24.21 1.63
C GLN A 968 -16.47 -24.24 2.73
N PRO A 969 -16.07 -24.43 4.00
CA PRO A 969 -16.97 -24.22 5.12
C PRO A 969 -17.31 -22.73 5.27
N ASP A 970 -18.57 -22.43 5.58
CA ASP A 970 -18.91 -21.13 6.16
C ASP A 970 -18.47 -21.06 7.63
N SER A 971 -18.34 -19.85 8.17
CA SER A 971 -17.78 -19.64 9.51
C SER A 971 -18.60 -20.29 10.63
N ALA A 972 -19.92 -20.42 10.48
CA ALA A 972 -20.78 -21.09 11.44
C ALA A 972 -20.63 -22.61 11.37
N GLY A 973 -20.55 -23.16 10.17
CA GLY A 973 -20.28 -24.58 9.93
C GLY A 973 -18.91 -25.00 10.44
N MET A 974 -17.88 -24.18 10.20
CA MET A 974 -16.54 -24.40 10.74
C MET A 974 -16.54 -24.42 12.27
N GLY A 975 -17.23 -23.45 12.88
CA GLY A 975 -17.37 -23.36 14.33
C GLY A 975 -18.09 -24.54 14.97
N TYR A 976 -19.15 -25.03 14.34
CA TYR A 976 -19.85 -26.25 14.76
C TYR A 976 -18.90 -27.46 14.74
N TRP A 977 -18.18 -27.67 13.65
CA TRP A 977 -17.31 -28.84 13.52
C TRP A 977 -16.10 -28.78 14.45
N MET A 978 -15.55 -27.60 14.73
CA MET A 978 -14.53 -27.45 15.77
C MET A 978 -15.06 -27.77 17.16
N ALA A 979 -16.26 -27.32 17.51
CA ALA A 979 -16.85 -27.67 18.80
C ALA A 979 -17.10 -29.19 18.93
N VAL A 980 -17.51 -29.85 17.84
CA VAL A 980 -17.67 -31.31 17.80
C VAL A 980 -16.32 -32.03 17.93
N GLU A 981 -15.30 -31.56 17.23
CA GLU A 981 -13.94 -32.10 17.31
C GLU A 981 -13.41 -31.99 18.73
N GLU A 982 -13.48 -30.80 19.35
CA GLU A 982 -12.99 -30.54 20.71
C GLU A 982 -13.68 -31.45 21.74
N ALA A 983 -14.97 -31.75 21.53
CA ALA A 983 -15.73 -32.67 22.37
C ALA A 983 -15.46 -34.17 22.08
N THR A 984 -14.89 -34.50 20.92
CA THR A 984 -14.73 -35.88 20.45
C THR A 984 -13.33 -36.14 19.85
N SER A 985 -13.21 -36.20 18.52
CA SER A 985 -11.98 -36.34 17.75
C SER A 985 -12.24 -36.04 16.27
N LEU A 986 -11.20 -35.68 15.51
CA LEU A 986 -11.27 -35.51 14.06
C LEU A 986 -11.83 -36.74 13.31
N LEU A 987 -11.50 -37.95 13.76
CA LEU A 987 -12.05 -39.19 13.19
C LEU A 987 -13.58 -39.28 13.39
N SER A 988 -14.08 -38.89 14.56
CA SER A 988 -15.52 -38.85 14.83
C SER A 988 -16.23 -37.77 14.00
N VAL A 989 -15.56 -36.65 13.72
CA VAL A 989 -16.07 -35.65 12.78
C VAL A 989 -16.18 -36.23 11.37
N ALA A 990 -15.15 -36.94 10.88
CA ALA A 990 -15.19 -37.60 9.57
C ALA A 990 -16.36 -38.61 9.49
N GLU A 991 -16.54 -39.45 10.50
CA GLU A 991 -17.68 -40.38 10.59
C GLU A 991 -19.03 -39.66 10.54
N ASN A 992 -19.16 -38.52 11.24
CA ASN A 992 -20.38 -37.71 11.25
C ASN A 992 -20.64 -37.05 9.90
N MET A 993 -19.61 -36.50 9.25
CA MET A 993 -19.71 -35.88 7.92
C MET A 993 -20.14 -36.90 6.86
N MET A 994 -19.60 -38.13 6.91
CA MET A 994 -20.00 -39.23 6.03
C MET A 994 -21.50 -39.60 6.13
N GLY A 995 -22.12 -39.30 7.27
CA GLY A 995 -23.55 -39.49 7.50
C GLY A 995 -24.45 -38.41 6.90
N THR A 996 -23.89 -37.29 6.43
CA THR A 996 -24.65 -36.15 5.90
C THR A 996 -25.17 -36.40 4.49
N SER A 997 -26.28 -35.74 4.13
CA SER A 997 -26.82 -35.81 2.76
C SER A 997 -25.91 -35.17 1.72
N GLU A 998 -25.09 -34.19 2.12
CA GLU A 998 -24.11 -33.54 1.24
C GLU A 998 -22.98 -34.51 0.88
N PHE A 999 -22.41 -35.21 1.87
CA PHE A 999 -21.40 -36.24 1.60
C PHE A 999 -21.94 -37.35 0.71
N GLN A 1000 -23.16 -37.84 0.98
CA GLN A 1000 -23.79 -38.91 0.20
C GLN A 1000 -24.17 -38.50 -1.23
N ALA A 1001 -24.16 -37.20 -1.55
CA ALA A 1001 -24.32 -36.70 -2.91
C ALA A 1001 -23.02 -36.83 -3.73
N ASN A 1002 -21.86 -36.67 -3.08
CA ASN A 1002 -20.54 -36.74 -3.71
C ASN A 1002 -19.95 -38.16 -3.71
N TYR A 1003 -20.25 -38.95 -2.66
CA TYR A 1003 -19.77 -40.31 -2.43
C TYR A 1003 -20.94 -41.28 -2.32
N THR A 1004 -21.04 -42.22 -3.25
CA THR A 1004 -22.23 -43.09 -3.34
C THR A 1004 -22.17 -44.19 -2.26
N PRO A 1005 -23.18 -44.32 -1.39
CA PRO A 1005 -23.17 -45.36 -0.36
C PRO A 1005 -23.02 -46.76 -0.97
N GLY A 1006 -21.96 -47.47 -0.58
CA GLY A 1006 -21.65 -48.83 -1.04
C GLY A 1006 -20.90 -48.90 -2.38
N GLU A 1007 -20.30 -47.80 -2.84
CA GLU A 1007 -19.35 -47.83 -3.96
C GLU A 1007 -18.10 -48.67 -3.65
N SER A 1008 -17.36 -49.07 -4.70
CA SER A 1008 -16.17 -49.89 -4.51
C SER A 1008 -15.05 -49.06 -3.85
N ASN A 1009 -14.12 -49.72 -3.15
CA ASN A 1009 -12.95 -49.04 -2.57
C ASN A 1009 -12.14 -48.28 -3.65
N THR A 1010 -12.07 -48.82 -4.88
CA THR A 1010 -11.43 -48.16 -6.01
C THR A 1010 -12.14 -46.87 -6.42
N ASP A 1011 -13.48 -46.89 -6.51
CA ASP A 1011 -14.27 -45.71 -6.86
C ASP A 1011 -14.19 -44.64 -5.77
N PHE A 1012 -14.26 -45.05 -4.50
CA PHE A 1012 -14.14 -44.17 -3.34
C PHE A 1012 -12.78 -43.45 -3.31
N VAL A 1013 -11.68 -44.19 -3.45
CA VAL A 1013 -10.33 -43.61 -3.50
C VAL A 1013 -10.19 -42.67 -4.70
N THR A 1014 -10.68 -43.07 -5.88
CA THR A 1014 -10.61 -42.22 -7.08
C THR A 1014 -11.34 -40.88 -6.88
N ARG A 1015 -12.53 -40.89 -6.27
CA ARG A 1015 -13.26 -39.65 -5.93
C ARG A 1015 -12.55 -38.79 -4.89
N LEU A 1016 -11.85 -39.40 -3.91
CA LEU A 1016 -11.04 -38.63 -2.96
C LEU A 1016 -9.88 -37.91 -3.66
N TYR A 1017 -9.27 -38.50 -4.68
CA TYR A 1017 -8.28 -37.80 -5.49
C TYR A 1017 -8.92 -36.69 -6.33
N ASP A 1018 -10.06 -36.96 -6.98
CA ASP A 1018 -10.74 -35.98 -7.83
C ASP A 1018 -11.26 -34.76 -7.04
N TYR A 1019 -12.08 -34.98 -6.00
CA TYR A 1019 -12.64 -33.89 -5.18
C TYR A 1019 -11.67 -33.36 -4.14
N GLY A 1020 -10.82 -34.24 -3.60
CA GLY A 1020 -9.96 -33.91 -2.48
C GLY A 1020 -8.62 -33.32 -2.87
N LEU A 1021 -8.06 -33.76 -4.01
CA LEU A 1021 -6.73 -33.34 -4.46
C LEU A 1021 -6.76 -32.69 -5.84
N ASN A 1022 -7.94 -32.48 -6.44
CA ASN A 1022 -8.13 -31.87 -7.76
C ASN A 1022 -7.31 -32.53 -8.88
N ARG A 1023 -7.08 -33.84 -8.78
CA ARG A 1023 -6.35 -34.61 -9.80
C ARG A 1023 -6.74 -36.08 -9.79
N ALA A 1024 -6.42 -36.78 -10.86
CA ALA A 1024 -6.52 -38.24 -10.88
C ALA A 1024 -5.42 -38.89 -10.01
N PRO A 1025 -5.69 -40.06 -9.39
CA PRO A 1025 -4.64 -40.84 -8.73
C PRO A 1025 -3.65 -41.42 -9.74
N ASP A 1026 -2.38 -41.51 -9.34
CA ASP A 1026 -1.46 -42.42 -10.02
C ASP A 1026 -1.74 -43.87 -9.60
N GLN A 1027 -1.29 -44.82 -10.42
CA GLN A 1027 -1.62 -46.23 -10.20
C GLN A 1027 -1.04 -46.77 -8.88
N ALA A 1028 0.13 -46.31 -8.44
CA ALA A 1028 0.76 -46.80 -7.23
C ALA A 1028 0.05 -46.28 -5.97
N GLY A 1029 -0.33 -44.99 -5.97
CA GLY A 1029 -1.15 -44.38 -4.92
C GLY A 1029 -2.53 -45.03 -4.80
N LEU A 1030 -3.21 -45.26 -5.94
CA LEU A 1030 -4.50 -45.95 -5.97
C LEU A 1030 -4.40 -47.36 -5.38
N ASP A 1031 -3.43 -48.15 -5.83
CA ASP A 1031 -3.22 -49.52 -5.35
C ASP A 1031 -2.91 -49.55 -3.85
N TYR A 1032 -2.13 -48.60 -3.34
CA TYR A 1032 -1.80 -48.50 -1.93
C TYR A 1032 -3.04 -48.29 -1.06
N TRP A 1033 -3.84 -47.26 -1.36
CA TRP A 1033 -5.02 -46.90 -0.55
C TRP A 1033 -6.13 -47.95 -0.64
N VAL A 1034 -6.36 -48.53 -1.83
CA VAL A 1034 -7.32 -49.62 -2.00
C VAL A 1034 -6.91 -50.84 -1.17
N ASN A 1035 -5.63 -51.21 -1.18
CA ASN A 1035 -5.14 -52.29 -0.34
C ASN A 1035 -5.29 -51.98 1.16
N ALA A 1036 -5.09 -50.73 1.59
CA ALA A 1036 -5.29 -50.33 2.98
C ALA A 1036 -6.75 -50.53 3.43
N LEU A 1037 -7.71 -50.11 2.60
CA LEU A 1037 -9.14 -50.32 2.84
C LEU A 1037 -9.51 -51.82 2.85
N ASP A 1038 -9.01 -52.61 1.89
CA ASP A 1038 -9.25 -54.04 1.81
C ASP A 1038 -8.69 -54.82 3.02
N ASN A 1039 -7.65 -54.27 3.66
CA ASN A 1039 -7.01 -54.84 4.85
C ASN A 1039 -7.51 -54.24 6.19
N GLY A 1040 -8.61 -53.48 6.17
CA GLY A 1040 -9.36 -53.11 7.37
C GLY A 1040 -9.22 -51.66 7.84
N MET A 1041 -8.57 -50.78 7.07
CA MET A 1041 -8.73 -49.33 7.25
C MET A 1041 -10.17 -48.93 6.93
N SER A 1042 -10.77 -48.06 7.73
CA SER A 1042 -12.10 -47.49 7.44
C SER A 1042 -12.01 -46.32 6.46
N GLN A 1043 -13.10 -46.06 5.73
CA GLN A 1043 -13.21 -44.90 4.84
C GLN A 1043 -13.08 -43.56 5.60
N ALA A 1044 -13.56 -43.48 6.84
CA ALA A 1044 -13.40 -42.30 7.70
C ALA A 1044 -11.92 -42.06 8.08
N GLN A 1045 -11.17 -43.13 8.36
CA GLN A 1045 -9.73 -43.02 8.58
C GLN A 1045 -9.00 -42.54 7.32
N LEU A 1046 -9.37 -43.07 6.15
CA LEU A 1046 -8.79 -42.62 4.89
C LEU A 1046 -9.07 -41.13 4.60
N LEU A 1047 -10.28 -40.65 4.90
CA LEU A 1047 -10.63 -39.23 4.80
C LEU A 1047 -9.73 -38.35 5.68
N VAL A 1048 -9.47 -38.77 6.91
CA VAL A 1048 -8.56 -38.04 7.83
C VAL A 1048 -7.13 -38.02 7.28
N GLU A 1049 -6.61 -39.15 6.78
CA GLU A 1049 -5.27 -39.21 6.19
C GLU A 1049 -5.12 -38.29 4.97
N PHE A 1050 -6.18 -38.17 4.14
CA PHE A 1050 -6.20 -37.21 3.04
C PHE A 1050 -6.29 -35.77 3.54
N ALA A 1051 -7.15 -35.50 4.54
CA ALA A 1051 -7.36 -34.18 5.13
C ALA A 1051 -6.07 -33.62 5.75
N SER A 1052 -5.30 -34.47 6.41
CA SER A 1052 -4.03 -34.13 7.08
C SER A 1052 -2.80 -34.26 6.16
N SER A 1053 -2.98 -34.51 4.86
CA SER A 1053 -1.86 -34.66 3.93
C SER A 1053 -1.23 -33.31 3.55
N ALA A 1054 0.08 -33.26 3.38
CA ALA A 1054 0.80 -32.07 2.92
C ALA A 1054 0.24 -31.53 1.59
N GLU A 1055 -0.19 -32.44 0.71
CA GLU A 1055 -0.81 -32.09 -0.57
C GLU A 1055 -2.16 -31.39 -0.39
N ARG A 1056 -3.00 -31.87 0.53
CA ARG A 1056 -4.27 -31.22 0.87
C ARG A 1056 -4.05 -29.87 1.54
N PHE A 1057 -3.06 -29.76 2.42
CA PHE A 1057 -2.66 -28.49 3.04
C PHE A 1057 -2.18 -27.46 1.99
N ALA A 1058 -1.40 -27.89 1.00
CA ALA A 1058 -0.99 -27.03 -0.11
C ALA A 1058 -2.19 -26.54 -0.93
N LEU A 1059 -3.16 -27.42 -1.23
CA LEU A 1059 -4.36 -27.06 -2.00
C LEU A 1059 -5.33 -26.14 -1.26
N GLN A 1060 -5.40 -26.23 0.07
CA GLN A 1060 -6.17 -25.26 0.88
C GLN A 1060 -5.38 -24.01 1.24
N GLY A 1061 -4.07 -23.98 0.97
CA GLY A 1061 -3.16 -22.87 1.23
C GLY A 1061 -3.78 -21.53 0.84
N PRO A 1062 -4.24 -21.31 -0.40
CA PRO A 1062 -4.83 -20.04 -0.82
C PRO A 1062 -6.01 -19.54 0.05
N TYR A 1063 -6.73 -20.44 0.71
CA TYR A 1063 -7.92 -20.14 1.50
C TYR A 1063 -7.70 -20.11 3.01
N THR A 1064 -6.58 -20.65 3.47
CA THR A 1064 -6.32 -20.85 4.90
C THR A 1064 -5.02 -20.21 5.34
N GLN A 1065 -4.13 -19.82 4.41
CA GLN A 1065 -2.76 -19.28 4.56
C GLN A 1065 -2.53 -18.20 5.63
N TYR A 1066 -3.59 -17.69 6.24
CA TYR A 1066 -3.58 -16.56 7.15
C TYR A 1066 -4.60 -16.70 8.30
N GLY A 1067 -5.18 -17.90 8.48
CA GLY A 1067 -6.22 -18.16 9.47
C GLY A 1067 -7.39 -18.93 8.89
N ILE A 1068 -8.01 -19.76 9.73
CA ILE A 1068 -9.33 -20.34 9.43
C ILE A 1068 -10.35 -19.64 10.30
N ALA A 1069 -11.16 -18.79 9.67
CA ALA A 1069 -12.21 -18.06 10.34
C ALA A 1069 -13.36 -18.97 10.78
N TYR A 1070 -13.82 -18.78 12.01
CA TYR A 1070 -15.01 -19.45 12.51
C TYR A 1070 -15.77 -18.61 13.52
N GLN A 1071 -17.08 -18.85 13.62
CA GLN A 1071 -17.91 -18.34 14.70
C GLN A 1071 -17.94 -19.39 15.82
N PRO A 1072 -17.51 -19.09 17.06
CA PRO A 1072 -17.59 -20.03 18.17
C PRO A 1072 -19.00 -20.61 18.31
N PHE A 1073 -19.10 -21.94 18.43
CA PHE A 1073 -20.37 -22.66 18.52
C PHE A 1073 -20.49 -23.35 19.88
N ASP A 1074 -21.62 -23.17 20.56
CA ASP A 1074 -21.91 -23.83 21.84
C ASP A 1074 -22.76 -25.09 21.60
N LEU A 1075 -22.28 -26.25 22.03
CA LEU A 1075 -22.98 -27.55 21.91
C LEU A 1075 -24.06 -27.76 22.98
N ALA A 1076 -24.31 -26.77 23.85
CA ALA A 1076 -25.24 -26.83 24.99
C ALA A 1076 -26.70 -27.17 24.66
#